data_AF-X8JUW7-F1
#
_entry.id   AF-X8JUW7-F1
#
_cell.length_a   1.000
_cell.length_b   1.000
_cell.length_c   1.000
_cell.angle_alpha   90.00
_cell.angle_beta   90.00
_cell.angle_gamma   90.00
#
_symmetry.space_group_name_H-M   'P 1'
#
loop_
_entity.id
_entity.type
_entity.pdbx_description
1 polymer ?
#
loop_
_entity_poly.entity_id
_entity_poly.type
_entity_poly.pdbx_seq_one_letter_code
_entity_poly.pdbx_strand_id
1 'polypeptide(L)'
;MGISVSYKTVTDMLKQLAESSAAGTQEIAKKFDFLVVIDNINRLRKFWNPRLGQQDIMMSGAASTLIQMQGVPPGAFKLKPYLDARKQLLRTQLTPDMLWSRIDQQHLGSVLSLHCVNILASHCPSLSDSGLLSYVTNEFRTTFALHRMPEHMVTQAHPLSSTALEQGSAEGCGNNLREILLNELKLPPELVAAILVIISGDLGTVEKLRALMALESSCKHGFPSFSWVLPLVQLWHMGWADLARLISTHWGQAATKDPSNLWHKCALLGRNVKPAERPDYYSAQSLVFDVLEADVLDCWRLLLDVPDLKEHFRTIATLPTGLEFFGMAKVLVTRWASGHARNAALTSAEFWDGPKAPLDNLSDCDSDTPLADIQGICSGHAQNTTRVSLPAPHKAHDPDIPFEGDVCLANSIQRMEESLIHREFAWAVADGDIGRVMQVMAIWQFSFMGANKSKYATELLELACGFMFEFPEALQTAIKNNWLCNFSGLNGCWMPMDLMQEHHIRELKDKAQRRDTDFESSFFQHVISRNIRWFAATRTSVTKAFNDGKDTRSSSHSKTDNSGTVARLLVSLESERVHSFVPGRSHGWLSRDNRSEGRRLMPAKLQHFLHRTSQTASEVLAGEEDEAESGTNGRDELPNDPTIDQDEPQYDSIEPPAPGMIIGGRYIPGDTGDPDLDEIGDLTHMDMMPQELRDL
;
A
#
# COMPACT_ATOMS: atom_id res chain seq x y z
N MET A 1 -43.43 -13.08 -1.15
CA MET A 1 -43.36 -14.50 -0.72
C MET A 1 -42.74 -14.55 0.67
N GLY A 2 -43.36 -15.25 1.62
CA GLY A 2 -42.78 -15.45 2.94
C GLY A 2 -41.88 -16.69 2.93
N ILE A 3 -40.59 -16.50 2.69
CA ILE A 3 -39.60 -17.56 2.91
C ILE A 3 -39.40 -17.65 4.42
N SER A 4 -40.06 -18.62 5.07
CA SER A 4 -39.84 -18.91 6.49
C SER A 4 -39.11 -20.24 6.59
N VAL A 5 -37.83 -20.18 6.97
CA VAL A 5 -37.00 -21.33 7.28
C VAL A 5 -36.75 -21.33 8.79
N SER A 6 -36.79 -22.49 9.43
CA SER A 6 -36.55 -22.56 10.88
C SER A 6 -35.11 -22.14 11.21
N TYR A 7 -34.91 -21.46 12.34
CA TYR A 7 -33.57 -21.09 12.83
C TYR A 7 -32.64 -22.29 12.86
N LYS A 8 -33.14 -23.44 13.37
CA LYS A 8 -32.38 -24.69 13.45
C LYS A 8 -31.88 -25.15 12.08
N THR A 9 -32.75 -25.12 11.06
CA THR A 9 -32.37 -25.51 9.69
C THR A 9 -31.26 -24.62 9.14
N VAL A 10 -31.33 -23.30 9.36
CA VAL A 10 -30.28 -22.36 8.92
C VAL A 10 -28.97 -22.63 9.66
N THR A 11 -29.01 -22.80 10.99
CA THR A 11 -27.82 -23.08 11.80
C THR A 11 -27.16 -24.41 11.42
N ASP A 12 -27.95 -25.46 11.19
CA ASP A 12 -27.44 -26.78 10.79
C ASP A 12 -26.83 -26.73 9.39
N MET A 13 -27.42 -25.98 8.45
CA MET A 13 -26.84 -25.75 7.12
C MET A 13 -25.51 -25.00 7.19
N LEU A 14 -25.40 -23.94 8.00
CA LEU A 14 -24.15 -23.20 8.17
C LEU A 14 -23.03 -24.08 8.74
N LYS A 15 -23.34 -24.97 9.67
CA LYS A 15 -22.39 -25.96 10.19
C LYS A 15 -21.93 -26.93 9.10
N GLN A 16 -22.85 -27.45 8.29
CA GLN A 16 -22.51 -28.34 7.17
C GLN A 16 -21.62 -27.63 6.13
N LEU A 17 -21.90 -26.36 5.82
CA LEU A 17 -21.05 -25.56 4.94
C LEU A 17 -19.66 -25.36 5.53
N ALA A 18 -19.56 -25.09 6.84
CA ALA A 18 -18.28 -24.96 7.53
C ALA A 18 -17.48 -26.28 7.53
N GLU A 19 -18.13 -27.42 7.78
CA GLU A 19 -17.52 -28.76 7.73
C GLU A 19 -17.04 -29.10 6.31
N SER A 20 -17.86 -28.80 5.30
CA SER A 20 -17.50 -28.97 3.89
C SER A 20 -16.32 -28.08 3.49
N SER A 21 -16.32 -26.82 3.91
CA SER A 21 -15.20 -25.90 3.70
C SER A 21 -13.92 -26.39 4.37
N ALA A 22 -14.00 -26.92 5.60
CA ALA A 22 -12.86 -27.48 6.31
C ALA A 22 -12.26 -28.67 5.55
N ALA A 23 -13.09 -29.63 5.13
CA ALA A 23 -12.66 -30.75 4.30
C ALA A 23 -12.01 -30.29 2.98
N GLY A 24 -12.61 -29.29 2.32
CA GLY A 24 -12.04 -28.68 1.11
C GLY A 24 -10.66 -28.09 1.34
N THR A 25 -10.48 -27.29 2.40
CA THR A 25 -9.17 -26.70 2.74
C THR A 25 -8.11 -27.75 3.08
N GLN A 26 -8.49 -28.86 3.72
CA GLN A 26 -7.59 -29.97 4.01
C GLN A 26 -7.11 -30.66 2.72
N GLU A 27 -7.99 -30.89 1.75
CA GLU A 27 -7.61 -31.46 0.45
C GLU A 27 -6.71 -30.51 -0.37
N ILE A 28 -6.95 -29.20 -0.29
CA ILE A 28 -6.08 -28.21 -0.92
C ILE A 28 -4.70 -28.23 -0.24
N ALA A 29 -4.66 -28.20 1.09
CA ALA A 29 -3.43 -28.15 1.86
C ALA A 29 -2.51 -29.37 1.61
N LYS A 30 -3.08 -30.56 1.35
CA LYS A 30 -2.32 -31.77 0.98
C LYS A 30 -1.48 -31.63 -0.29
N LYS A 31 -1.81 -30.68 -1.16
CA LYS A 31 -1.03 -30.39 -2.38
C LYS A 31 0.18 -29.51 -2.11
N PHE A 32 0.20 -28.80 -0.97
CA PHE A 32 1.25 -27.87 -0.56
C PHE A 32 1.49 -26.68 -1.49
N ASP A 33 0.57 -26.44 -2.44
CA ASP A 33 0.54 -25.26 -3.28
C ASP A 33 -0.41 -24.20 -2.70
N PHE A 34 -0.07 -23.71 -1.50
CA PHE A 34 -0.86 -22.70 -0.81
C PHE A 34 0.02 -21.72 -0.04
N LEU A 35 -0.55 -20.55 0.25
CA LEU A 35 -0.03 -19.62 1.25
C LEU A 35 -1.12 -19.30 2.27
N VAL A 36 -0.71 -18.85 3.45
CA VAL A 36 -1.64 -18.41 4.50
C VAL A 36 -1.45 -16.92 4.73
N VAL A 37 -2.55 -16.17 4.71
CA VAL A 37 -2.60 -14.76 5.12
C VAL A 37 -3.16 -14.72 6.54
N ILE A 38 -2.43 -14.10 7.47
CA ILE A 38 -2.81 -14.02 8.89
C ILE A 38 -2.79 -12.56 9.31
N ASP A 39 -3.81 -12.17 10.08
CA ASP A 39 -3.84 -10.87 10.73
C ASP A 39 -4.60 -10.92 12.06
N ASN A 40 -4.34 -9.94 12.92
CA ASN A 40 -4.95 -9.79 14.24
C ASN A 40 -6.42 -9.40 14.13
N ILE A 41 -7.22 -9.98 15.00
CA ILE A 41 -8.62 -9.58 15.17
C ILE A 41 -8.85 -9.24 16.64
N ASN A 42 -8.80 -7.93 16.91
CA ASN A 42 -9.01 -7.37 18.23
C ASN A 42 -10.43 -6.80 18.36
N ARG A 43 -11.04 -6.96 19.54
CA ARG A 43 -12.35 -6.40 19.88
C ARG A 43 -12.35 -5.84 21.29
N LEU A 44 -12.79 -4.60 21.44
CA LEU A 44 -13.01 -4.03 22.77
C LEU A 44 -14.41 -4.39 23.31
N ARG A 45 -14.46 -5.17 24.38
CA ARG A 45 -15.70 -5.41 25.13
C ARG A 45 -15.95 -4.25 26.09
N LYS A 46 -16.80 -3.31 25.68
CA LYS A 46 -17.16 -2.13 26.46
C LYS A 46 -18.17 -2.45 27.57
N PHE A 47 -17.88 -2.01 28.80
CA PHE A 47 -18.85 -1.98 29.89
C PHE A 47 -19.55 -0.63 29.92
N TRP A 48 -20.78 -0.55 29.41
CA TRP A 48 -21.54 0.70 29.31
C TRP A 48 -21.86 1.39 30.65
N ASN A 49 -21.92 0.62 31.73
CA ASN A 49 -22.06 1.12 33.10
C ASN A 49 -21.12 0.29 34.00
N PRO A 50 -19.80 0.62 34.02
CA PRO A 50 -18.84 -0.17 34.75
C PRO A 50 -19.07 0.00 36.26
N ARG A 51 -19.17 -1.13 36.99
CA ARG A 51 -19.13 -1.14 38.46
C ARG A 51 -17.68 -1.11 38.93
N LEU A 52 -17.47 -0.83 40.22
CA LEU A 52 -16.13 -0.87 40.84
C LEU A 52 -15.42 -2.20 40.50
N GLY A 53 -14.28 -2.12 39.82
CA GLY A 53 -13.49 -3.29 39.38
C GLY A 53 -13.81 -3.83 37.98
N GLN A 54 -14.75 -3.22 37.23
CA GLN A 54 -15.00 -3.55 35.83
C GLN A 54 -14.29 -2.53 34.92
N GLN A 55 -13.46 -3.04 34.01
CA GLN A 55 -12.80 -2.26 32.97
C GLN A 55 -13.11 -2.90 31.62
N ASP A 56 -13.03 -2.10 30.56
CA ASP A 56 -13.17 -2.62 29.19
C ASP A 56 -12.09 -3.68 28.94
N ILE A 57 -12.51 -4.82 28.39
CA ILE A 57 -11.61 -5.96 28.14
C ILE A 57 -11.30 -5.97 26.64
N MET A 58 -10.01 -5.88 26.28
CA MET A 58 -9.56 -6.15 24.92
C MET A 58 -9.53 -7.67 24.71
N MET A 59 -10.36 -8.16 23.82
CA MET A 59 -10.30 -9.54 23.34
C MET A 59 -9.39 -9.57 22.11
N SER A 60 -8.39 -10.44 22.11
CA SER A 60 -7.44 -10.59 21.00
C SER A 60 -7.55 -12.00 20.41
N GLY A 61 -7.34 -12.09 19.11
CA GLY A 61 -7.34 -13.35 18.37
C GLY A 61 -6.69 -13.16 17.01
N ALA A 62 -6.70 -14.22 16.21
CA ALA A 62 -6.22 -14.18 14.83
C ALA A 62 -7.30 -14.66 13.86
N ALA A 63 -7.34 -14.02 12.69
CA ALA A 63 -8.09 -14.49 11.54
C ALA A 63 -7.08 -14.88 10.46
N SER A 64 -7.38 -15.95 9.73
CA SER A 64 -6.52 -16.41 8.64
C SER A 64 -7.30 -16.85 7.43
N THR A 65 -6.66 -16.75 6.27
CA THR A 65 -7.22 -17.19 4.98
C THR A 65 -6.18 -18.02 4.26
N LEU A 66 -6.55 -19.23 3.83
CA LEU A 66 -5.74 -20.04 2.95
C LEU A 66 -5.98 -19.61 1.50
N ILE A 67 -4.93 -19.26 0.79
CA ILE A 67 -4.98 -18.95 -0.65
C ILE A 67 -4.42 -20.14 -1.40
N GLN A 68 -5.24 -20.75 -2.25
CA GLN A 68 -4.77 -21.78 -3.18
C GLN A 68 -3.97 -21.10 -4.28
N MET A 69 -2.67 -21.41 -4.36
CA MET A 69 -1.78 -20.78 -5.31
C MET A 69 -1.96 -21.37 -6.71
N GLN A 70 -1.79 -20.52 -7.72
CA GLN A 70 -1.90 -20.86 -9.13
C GLN A 70 -0.59 -20.56 -9.86
N GLY A 71 -0.32 -21.29 -10.94
CA GLY A 71 0.91 -21.09 -11.73
C GLY A 71 2.19 -21.35 -10.93
N VAL A 72 2.16 -22.34 -10.02
CA VAL A 72 3.32 -22.75 -9.20
C VAL A 72 4.23 -23.70 -10.00
N PRO A 73 5.51 -23.37 -10.23
CA PRO A 73 6.42 -24.28 -10.91
C PRO A 73 6.75 -25.53 -10.06
N PRO A 74 7.00 -26.69 -10.68
CA PRO A 74 7.33 -27.91 -9.96
C PRO A 74 8.52 -27.73 -9.02
N GLY A 75 8.33 -28.09 -7.74
CA GLY A 75 9.37 -28.02 -6.72
C GLY A 75 9.65 -26.63 -6.16
N ALA A 76 8.81 -25.62 -6.42
CA ALA A 76 8.93 -24.28 -5.86
C ALA A 76 9.07 -24.26 -4.33
N PHE A 77 8.36 -25.16 -3.63
CA PHE A 77 8.36 -25.23 -2.16
C PHE A 77 9.29 -26.29 -1.57
N LYS A 78 10.23 -26.83 -2.37
CA LYS A 78 11.25 -27.74 -1.82
C LYS A 78 12.12 -26.95 -0.84
N LEU A 79 12.20 -27.42 0.40
CA LEU A 79 12.94 -26.75 1.46
C LEU A 79 14.45 -26.72 1.20
N LYS A 80 15.01 -27.84 0.72
CA LYS A 80 16.46 -28.02 0.55
C LYS A 80 17.13 -26.95 -0.35
N PRO A 81 16.66 -26.68 -1.59
CA PRO A 81 17.27 -25.64 -2.42
C PRO A 81 17.30 -24.24 -1.76
N TYR A 82 16.27 -23.89 -1.00
CA TYR A 82 16.22 -22.64 -0.24
C TYR A 82 17.25 -22.62 0.90
N LEU A 83 17.35 -23.69 1.69
CA LEU A 83 18.36 -23.80 2.75
C LEU A 83 19.78 -23.82 2.17
N ASP A 84 20.02 -24.56 1.09
CA ASP A 84 21.31 -24.64 0.41
C ASP A 84 21.74 -23.26 -0.14
N ALA A 85 20.80 -22.43 -0.62
CA ALA A 85 21.08 -21.06 -1.03
C ALA A 85 21.47 -20.17 0.16
N ARG A 86 20.78 -20.29 1.30
CA ARG A 86 21.11 -19.56 2.54
C ARG A 86 22.48 -19.96 3.11
N LYS A 87 22.85 -21.24 3.00
CA LYS A 87 24.16 -21.77 3.42
C LYS A 87 25.33 -21.12 2.69
N GLN A 88 25.13 -20.63 1.47
CA GLN A 88 26.18 -19.95 0.71
C GLN A 88 26.52 -18.56 1.27
N LEU A 89 25.67 -18.00 2.15
CA LEU A 89 25.84 -16.69 2.77
C LEU A 89 26.09 -15.55 1.76
N LEU A 90 25.59 -15.68 0.52
CA LEU A 90 25.76 -14.67 -0.53
C LEU A 90 25.14 -13.32 -0.15
N ARG A 91 24.17 -13.30 0.77
CA ARG A 91 23.63 -12.05 1.34
C ARG A 91 24.72 -11.14 1.92
N THR A 92 25.83 -11.69 2.43
CA THR A 92 26.97 -10.91 2.95
C THR A 92 27.67 -10.08 1.89
N GLN A 93 27.48 -10.41 0.61
CA GLN A 93 28.03 -9.68 -0.53
C GLN A 93 27.13 -8.55 -1.00
N LEU A 94 25.94 -8.37 -0.41
CA LEU A 94 25.02 -7.30 -0.75
C LEU A 94 25.67 -5.94 -0.48
N THR A 95 25.70 -5.07 -1.49
CA THR A 95 26.24 -3.71 -1.38
C THR A 95 25.16 -2.65 -1.61
N PRO A 96 25.35 -1.40 -1.13
CA PRO A 96 24.43 -0.31 -1.42
C PRO A 96 24.28 -0.03 -2.93
N ASP A 97 25.34 -0.22 -3.71
CA ASP A 97 25.30 -0.04 -5.17
C ASP A 97 24.48 -1.12 -5.87
N MET A 98 24.54 -2.36 -5.39
CA MET A 98 23.64 -3.44 -5.87
C MET A 98 22.18 -3.15 -5.55
N LEU A 99 21.89 -2.53 -4.40
CA LEU A 99 20.52 -2.10 -4.07
C LEU A 99 20.07 -0.96 -4.97
N TRP A 100 20.95 0.03 -5.20
CA TRP A 100 20.64 1.18 -6.04
C TRP A 100 20.45 0.80 -7.51
N SER A 101 21.23 -0.17 -8.02
CA SER A 101 21.13 -0.64 -9.41
C SER A 101 19.85 -1.42 -9.72
N ARG A 102 19.10 -1.85 -8.69
CA ARG A 102 17.77 -2.47 -8.89
C ARG A 102 16.71 -1.48 -9.38
N ILE A 103 16.93 -0.19 -9.18
CA ILE A 103 15.99 0.85 -9.65
C ILE A 103 16.28 1.11 -11.13
N ASP A 104 15.40 0.62 -12.00
CA ASP A 104 15.46 0.94 -13.42
C ASP A 104 14.93 2.36 -13.65
N GLN A 105 15.85 3.33 -13.68
CA GLN A 105 15.54 4.75 -13.85
C GLN A 105 14.87 5.06 -15.20
N GLN A 106 15.23 4.31 -16.25
CA GLN A 106 14.68 4.51 -17.59
C GLN A 106 13.24 4.00 -17.68
N HIS A 107 12.99 2.82 -17.11
CA HIS A 107 11.65 2.27 -16.95
C HIS A 107 10.79 3.18 -16.09
N LEU A 108 11.29 3.59 -14.91
CA LEU A 108 10.61 4.51 -14.00
C LEU A 108 10.20 5.80 -14.73
N GLY A 109 11.13 6.49 -15.37
CA GLY A 109 10.83 7.72 -16.11
C GLY A 109 9.77 7.52 -17.19
N SER A 110 9.75 6.35 -17.82
CA SER A 110 8.74 6.00 -18.82
C SER A 110 7.36 5.76 -18.21
N VAL A 111 7.24 4.99 -17.12
CA VAL A 111 5.95 4.77 -16.46
C VAL A 111 5.38 6.05 -15.85
N LEU A 112 6.22 6.91 -15.26
CA LEU A 112 5.79 8.22 -14.76
C LEU A 112 5.30 9.13 -15.90
N SER A 113 5.94 9.06 -17.08
CA SER A 113 5.51 9.79 -18.27
C SER A 113 4.14 9.31 -18.76
N LEU A 114 3.90 8.00 -18.76
CA LEU A 114 2.59 7.43 -19.11
C LEU A 114 1.50 7.88 -18.13
N HIS A 115 1.79 7.98 -16.83
CA HIS A 115 0.85 8.58 -15.88
C HIS A 115 0.52 10.04 -16.21
N CYS A 116 1.50 10.83 -16.63
CA CYS A 116 1.26 12.21 -17.03
C CYS A 116 0.36 12.30 -18.28
N VAL A 117 0.52 11.39 -19.26
CA VAL A 117 -0.39 11.28 -20.40
C VAL A 117 -1.78 10.80 -19.95
N ASN A 118 -1.85 9.82 -19.04
CA ASN A 118 -3.10 9.31 -18.51
C ASN A 118 -3.93 10.39 -17.82
N ILE A 119 -3.29 11.23 -17.00
CA ILE A 119 -3.93 12.35 -16.30
C ILE A 119 -4.45 13.38 -17.30
N LEU A 120 -3.65 13.75 -18.30
CA LEU A 120 -4.06 14.69 -19.35
C LEU A 120 -5.28 14.18 -20.11
N ALA A 121 -5.20 12.96 -20.62
CA ALA A 121 -6.29 12.31 -21.33
C ALA A 121 -7.52 12.18 -20.43
N SER A 122 -7.31 11.96 -19.14
CA SER A 122 -8.37 11.80 -18.16
C SER A 122 -9.20 13.06 -17.95
N HIS A 123 -8.61 14.24 -18.10
CA HIS A 123 -9.27 15.53 -17.86
C HIS A 123 -9.68 16.25 -19.15
N CYS A 124 -9.29 15.75 -20.33
CA CYS A 124 -9.64 16.32 -21.63
C CYS A 124 -10.51 15.33 -22.44
N PRO A 125 -11.84 15.57 -22.57
CA PRO A 125 -12.73 14.66 -23.28
C PRO A 125 -12.28 14.33 -24.71
N SER A 126 -11.85 15.34 -25.49
CA SER A 126 -11.35 15.14 -26.86
C SER A 126 -10.21 14.12 -26.96
N LEU A 127 -9.38 13.99 -25.91
CA LEU A 127 -8.28 13.03 -25.86
C LEU A 127 -8.72 11.65 -25.35
N SER A 128 -9.71 11.60 -24.44
CA SER A 128 -10.33 10.34 -24.05
C SER A 128 -11.00 9.67 -25.25
N ASP A 129 -11.76 10.46 -26.02
CA ASP A 129 -12.53 9.99 -27.19
C ASP A 129 -11.62 9.57 -28.36
N SER A 130 -10.38 10.08 -28.41
CA SER A 130 -9.39 9.71 -29.42
C SER A 130 -8.72 8.34 -29.16
N GLY A 131 -9.06 7.65 -28.07
CA GLY A 131 -8.47 6.37 -27.69
C GLY A 131 -7.12 6.47 -26.97
N LEU A 132 -6.71 7.67 -26.51
CA LEU A 132 -5.41 7.88 -25.85
C LEU A 132 -5.29 7.09 -24.53
N LEU A 133 -6.39 6.93 -23.79
CA LEU A 133 -6.43 6.10 -22.58
C LEU A 133 -6.15 4.62 -22.88
N SER A 134 -6.66 4.11 -24.00
CA SER A 134 -6.40 2.73 -24.46
C SER A 134 -4.95 2.55 -24.86
N TYR A 135 -4.36 3.53 -25.56
CA TYR A 135 -2.92 3.54 -25.87
C TYR A 135 -2.08 3.45 -24.59
N VAL A 136 -2.33 4.31 -23.60
CA VAL A 136 -1.56 4.32 -22.34
C VAL A 136 -1.72 3.00 -21.59
N THR A 137 -2.94 2.48 -21.50
CA THR A 137 -3.22 1.19 -20.86
C THR A 137 -2.48 0.05 -21.56
N ASN A 138 -2.43 0.06 -22.89
CA ASN A 138 -1.69 -0.93 -23.66
C ASN A 138 -0.17 -0.84 -23.38
N GLU A 139 0.40 0.37 -23.39
CA GLU A 139 1.83 0.56 -23.11
C GLU A 139 2.24 0.04 -21.72
N PHE A 140 1.41 0.27 -20.69
CA PHE A 140 1.63 -0.31 -19.35
C PHE A 140 1.59 -1.85 -19.36
N ARG A 141 0.70 -2.44 -20.16
CA ARG A 141 0.48 -3.90 -20.20
C ARG A 141 1.41 -4.65 -21.16
N THR A 142 2.08 -3.93 -22.06
CA THR A 142 3.00 -4.52 -23.05
C THR A 142 4.42 -3.98 -22.88
N THR A 143 4.69 -2.76 -23.34
CA THR A 143 6.03 -2.20 -23.50
C THR A 143 6.76 -2.05 -22.16
N PHE A 144 6.02 -1.65 -21.12
CA PHE A 144 6.57 -1.40 -19.79
C PHE A 144 6.10 -2.43 -18.75
N ALA A 145 5.48 -3.52 -19.19
CA ALA A 145 5.13 -4.62 -18.30
C ALA A 145 6.39 -5.34 -17.81
N LEU A 146 6.41 -5.75 -16.54
CA LEU A 146 7.55 -6.47 -15.96
C LEU A 146 7.19 -7.90 -15.54
N HIS A 147 6.25 -8.06 -14.62
CA HIS A 147 5.74 -9.37 -14.23
C HIS A 147 4.25 -9.24 -13.95
N ARG A 148 3.45 -9.45 -15.00
CA ARG A 148 1.99 -9.44 -14.88
C ARG A 148 1.46 -10.75 -14.31
N MET A 149 0.46 -10.63 -13.45
CA MET A 149 -0.37 -11.73 -13.01
C MET A 149 -1.10 -12.35 -14.21
N PRO A 150 -1.42 -13.64 -14.17
CA PRO A 150 -2.15 -14.30 -15.26
C PRO A 150 -3.51 -13.62 -15.50
N GLU A 151 -3.81 -13.34 -16.77
CA GLU A 151 -5.10 -12.75 -17.14
C GLU A 151 -6.26 -13.68 -16.78
N HIS A 152 -7.38 -13.11 -16.38
CA HIS A 152 -8.60 -13.85 -16.00
C HIS A 152 -8.46 -14.79 -14.80
N MET A 153 -7.37 -14.67 -14.04
CA MET A 153 -7.19 -15.46 -12.83
C MET A 153 -8.16 -15.01 -11.73
N VAL A 154 -8.95 -15.97 -11.25
CA VAL A 154 -9.80 -15.81 -10.06
C VAL A 154 -9.12 -16.46 -8.88
N THR A 155 -8.81 -15.67 -7.86
CA THR A 155 -8.19 -16.14 -6.61
C THR A 155 -9.16 -17.03 -5.84
N GLN A 156 -8.69 -18.21 -5.48
CA GLN A 156 -9.39 -19.15 -4.62
C GLN A 156 -8.94 -18.91 -3.17
N ALA A 157 -9.72 -18.10 -2.45
CA ALA A 157 -9.48 -17.75 -1.06
C ALA A 157 -10.45 -18.50 -0.14
N HIS A 158 -9.91 -19.16 0.86
CA HIS A 158 -10.65 -20.00 1.79
C HIS A 158 -10.43 -19.49 3.23
N PRO A 159 -11.36 -18.69 3.76
CA PRO A 159 -11.34 -18.27 5.15
C PRO A 159 -11.27 -19.48 6.09
N LEU A 160 -10.34 -19.41 7.02
CA LEU A 160 -10.12 -20.43 8.03
C LEU A 160 -10.88 -20.12 9.31
N SER A 161 -10.79 -21.01 10.30
CA SER A 161 -11.35 -20.74 11.62
C SER A 161 -10.57 -19.60 12.27
N SER A 162 -11.26 -18.69 12.95
CA SER A 162 -10.58 -17.70 13.78
C SER A 162 -10.14 -18.35 15.09
N THR A 163 -9.08 -17.82 15.71
CA THR A 163 -8.57 -18.31 16.99
C THR A 163 -8.74 -17.23 18.06
N ALA A 164 -8.81 -17.64 19.33
CA ALA A 164 -8.68 -16.74 20.49
C ALA A 164 -7.23 -16.62 20.97
N LEU A 165 -6.28 -17.10 20.15
CA LEU A 165 -4.86 -17.05 20.47
C LEU A 165 -4.32 -15.68 20.09
N GLU A 166 -3.68 -15.01 21.03
CA GLU A 166 -3.01 -13.75 20.76
C GLU A 166 -1.93 -13.95 19.68
N GLN A 167 -1.81 -12.99 18.76
CA GLN A 167 -0.78 -12.96 17.73
C GLN A 167 0.12 -11.72 17.90
N GLY A 168 0.12 -11.13 19.11
CA GLY A 168 0.96 -10.02 19.57
C GLY A 168 2.40 -10.42 19.89
N SER A 169 2.63 -11.68 20.28
CA SER A 169 3.97 -12.21 20.61
C SER A 169 4.48 -13.25 19.60
N ALA A 170 5.78 -13.54 19.65
CA ALA A 170 6.38 -14.61 18.85
C ALA A 170 5.82 -16.00 19.21
N GLU A 171 5.62 -16.27 20.50
CA GLU A 171 5.03 -17.52 20.99
C GLU A 171 3.57 -17.67 20.54
N GLY A 172 2.77 -16.62 20.69
CA GLY A 172 1.39 -16.55 20.22
C GLY A 172 1.28 -16.77 18.71
N CYS A 173 2.18 -16.17 17.94
CA CYS A 173 2.27 -16.42 16.49
C CYS A 173 2.58 -17.90 16.19
N GLY A 174 3.53 -18.51 16.90
CA GLY A 174 3.84 -19.93 16.77
C GLY A 174 2.65 -20.84 17.11
N ASN A 175 1.90 -20.52 18.17
CA ASN A 175 0.70 -21.25 18.55
C ASN A 175 -0.41 -21.14 17.50
N ASN A 176 -0.58 -19.97 16.89
CA ASN A 176 -1.49 -19.79 15.75
C ASN A 176 -1.10 -20.67 14.56
N LEU A 177 0.20 -20.76 14.21
CA LEU A 177 0.65 -21.64 13.13
C LEU A 177 0.39 -23.13 13.43
N ARG A 178 0.56 -23.55 14.69
CA ARG A 178 0.25 -24.93 15.12
C ARG A 178 -1.24 -25.22 14.97
N GLU A 179 -2.08 -24.29 15.41
CA GLU A 179 -3.53 -24.41 15.28
C GLU A 179 -3.95 -24.52 13.81
N ILE A 180 -3.46 -23.61 12.96
CA ILE A 180 -3.79 -23.58 11.54
C ILE A 180 -3.32 -24.86 10.83
N LEU A 181 -2.03 -25.21 10.94
CA LEU A 181 -1.45 -26.26 10.11
C LEU A 181 -1.77 -27.67 10.62
N LEU A 182 -1.70 -27.90 11.94
CA LEU A 182 -1.86 -29.23 12.52
C LEU A 182 -3.32 -29.51 12.89
N ASN A 183 -4.02 -28.55 13.50
CA ASN A 183 -5.37 -28.78 14.01
C ASN A 183 -6.44 -28.48 12.96
N GLU A 184 -6.29 -27.43 12.17
CA GLU A 184 -7.27 -27.04 11.18
C GLU A 184 -7.04 -27.75 9.82
N LEU A 185 -5.84 -27.64 9.26
CA LEU A 185 -5.48 -28.25 7.98
C LEU A 185 -5.07 -29.72 8.08
N LYS A 186 -4.92 -30.26 9.31
CA LYS A 186 -4.60 -31.67 9.58
C LYS A 186 -3.33 -32.16 8.85
N LEU A 187 -2.36 -31.27 8.68
CA LEU A 187 -1.08 -31.62 8.07
C LEU A 187 -0.18 -32.32 9.10
N PRO A 188 0.41 -33.48 8.77
CA PRO A 188 1.41 -34.11 9.64
C PRO A 188 2.63 -33.19 9.83
N PRO A 189 3.12 -33.02 11.07
CA PRO A 189 4.22 -32.09 11.36
C PRO A 189 5.50 -32.44 10.59
N GLU A 190 5.76 -33.72 10.33
CA GLU A 190 6.93 -34.19 9.57
C GLU A 190 6.85 -33.74 8.10
N LEU A 191 5.65 -33.70 7.52
CA LEU A 191 5.45 -33.23 6.15
C LEU A 191 5.59 -31.72 6.05
N VAL A 192 5.00 -30.98 7.00
CA VAL A 192 5.14 -29.51 7.05
C VAL A 192 6.61 -29.12 7.17
N ALA A 193 7.37 -29.81 8.02
CA ALA A 193 8.80 -29.56 8.21
C ALA A 193 9.67 -29.88 6.97
N ALA A 194 9.15 -30.62 5.99
CA ALA A 194 9.88 -31.03 4.79
C ALA A 194 9.71 -30.06 3.61
N ILE A 195 8.83 -29.07 3.72
CA ILE A 195 8.48 -28.13 2.66
C ILE A 195 8.59 -26.70 3.15
N LEU A 196 8.60 -25.74 2.23
CA LEU A 196 8.53 -24.33 2.56
C LEU A 196 7.06 -23.86 2.51
N VAL A 197 6.56 -23.30 3.61
CA VAL A 197 5.19 -22.76 3.70
C VAL A 197 5.26 -21.23 3.80
N ILE A 198 4.59 -20.55 2.88
CA ILE A 198 4.50 -19.09 2.90
C ILE A 198 3.46 -18.67 3.93
N ILE A 199 3.91 -17.91 4.92
CA ILE A 199 3.04 -17.23 5.88
C ILE A 199 3.17 -15.73 5.63
N SER A 200 2.05 -15.07 5.41
CA SER A 200 1.99 -13.68 5.02
C SER A 200 1.07 -12.85 5.89
N GLY A 201 1.31 -11.55 5.93
CA GLY A 201 0.54 -10.59 6.71
C GLY A 201 1.17 -9.21 6.64
N ASP A 202 0.73 -8.33 7.54
CA ASP A 202 1.32 -7.01 7.74
C ASP A 202 2.77 -7.10 8.25
N LEU A 203 3.44 -5.94 8.37
CA LEU A 203 4.81 -5.90 8.87
C LEU A 203 4.92 -6.44 10.30
N GLY A 204 3.94 -6.17 11.17
CA GLY A 204 3.94 -6.65 12.54
C GLY A 204 3.95 -8.18 12.62
N THR A 205 3.16 -8.84 11.77
CA THR A 205 3.12 -10.30 11.63
C THR A 205 4.47 -10.84 11.18
N VAL A 206 5.10 -10.24 10.17
CA VAL A 206 6.40 -10.69 9.65
C VAL A 206 7.52 -10.51 10.68
N GLU A 207 7.55 -9.40 11.42
CA GLU A 207 8.52 -9.20 12.51
C GLU A 207 8.42 -10.32 13.57
N LYS A 208 7.19 -10.69 13.96
CA LYS A 208 6.94 -11.76 14.94
C LYS A 208 7.32 -13.14 14.42
N LEU A 209 7.06 -13.45 13.15
CA LEU A 209 7.50 -14.69 12.52
C LEU A 209 9.02 -14.82 12.51
N ARG A 210 9.74 -13.74 12.15
CA ARG A 210 11.20 -13.73 12.17
C ARG A 210 11.75 -13.87 13.59
N ALA A 211 11.12 -13.21 14.57
CA ALA A 211 11.48 -13.35 15.98
C ALA A 211 11.27 -14.79 16.46
N LEU A 212 10.16 -15.44 16.10
CA LEU A 212 9.88 -16.84 16.39
C LEU A 212 10.98 -17.76 15.81
N MET A 213 11.31 -17.58 14.52
CA MET A 213 12.38 -18.36 13.88
C MET A 213 13.74 -18.17 14.56
N ALA A 214 14.03 -16.97 15.07
CA ALA A 214 15.27 -16.69 15.78
C ALA A 214 15.28 -17.33 17.19
N LEU A 215 14.17 -17.28 17.92
CA LEU A 215 14.03 -17.89 19.25
C LEU A 215 14.14 -19.42 19.19
N GLU A 216 13.52 -20.02 18.18
CA GLU A 216 13.47 -21.47 17.98
C GLU A 216 14.69 -22.01 17.22
N SER A 217 15.68 -21.16 16.91
CA SER A 217 16.93 -21.54 16.25
C SER A 217 17.72 -22.63 16.99
N SER A 218 17.51 -22.76 18.31
CA SER A 218 18.07 -23.83 19.14
C SER A 218 17.52 -25.22 18.79
N CYS A 219 16.29 -25.30 18.28
CA CYS A 219 15.69 -26.52 17.75
C CYS A 219 16.11 -26.71 16.30
N LYS A 220 17.12 -27.56 16.07
CA LYS A 220 17.81 -27.66 14.77
C LYS A 220 17.01 -28.30 13.63
N HIS A 221 15.94 -29.05 13.92
CA HIS A 221 15.24 -29.82 12.89
C HIS A 221 13.75 -30.04 13.17
N GLY A 222 13.03 -30.39 12.11
CA GLY A 222 11.63 -30.79 12.18
C GLY A 222 10.69 -29.61 12.34
N PHE A 223 9.47 -29.90 12.76
CA PHE A 223 8.41 -28.91 12.85
C PHE A 223 8.70 -27.78 13.88
N PRO A 224 9.29 -28.05 15.07
CA PRO A 224 9.56 -27.01 16.07
C PRO A 224 10.62 -25.97 15.65
N SER A 225 11.44 -26.22 14.63
CA SER A 225 12.48 -25.27 14.20
C SER A 225 11.94 -24.02 13.49
N PHE A 226 10.72 -24.10 12.96
CA PHE A 226 10.13 -23.10 12.06
C PHE A 226 10.98 -22.73 10.83
N SER A 227 12.04 -23.49 10.51
CA SER A 227 12.89 -23.23 9.34
C SER A 227 12.15 -23.45 8.00
N TRP A 228 11.01 -24.13 8.06
CA TRP A 228 10.05 -24.34 6.98
C TRP A 228 9.13 -23.14 6.73
N VAL A 229 9.12 -22.12 7.61
CA VAL A 229 8.33 -20.90 7.42
C VAL A 229 9.05 -19.95 6.48
N LEU A 230 8.35 -19.44 5.48
CA LEU A 230 8.76 -18.30 4.67
C LEU A 230 7.86 -17.09 4.96
N PRO A 231 8.32 -16.11 5.78
CA PRO A 231 7.59 -14.87 6.00
C PRO A 231 7.53 -14.03 4.72
N LEU A 232 6.33 -13.57 4.34
CA LEU A 232 6.11 -12.69 3.18
C LEU A 232 5.25 -11.49 3.57
N VAL A 233 5.85 -10.30 3.60
CA VAL A 233 5.13 -9.04 3.88
C VAL A 233 4.13 -8.71 2.76
N GLN A 234 2.96 -8.21 3.15
CA GLN A 234 1.91 -7.78 2.22
C GLN A 234 1.99 -6.28 1.90
N LEU A 235 1.25 -5.88 0.86
CA LEU A 235 1.52 -4.65 0.12
C LEU A 235 0.66 -3.46 0.55
N TRP A 236 -0.57 -3.68 1.02
CA TRP A 236 -1.47 -2.55 1.31
C TRP A 236 -0.95 -1.69 2.47
N HIS A 237 -0.57 -2.31 3.59
CA HIS A 237 0.02 -1.58 4.72
C HIS A 237 1.34 -0.89 4.37
N MET A 238 2.14 -1.47 3.47
CA MET A 238 3.36 -0.84 2.96
C MET A 238 3.04 0.41 2.14
N GLY A 239 2.03 0.34 1.25
CA GLY A 239 1.53 1.50 0.53
C GLY A 239 0.99 2.58 1.46
N TRP A 240 0.26 2.19 2.51
CA TRP A 240 -0.24 3.13 3.51
C TRP A 240 0.90 3.81 4.30
N ALA A 241 1.96 3.08 4.62
CA ALA A 241 3.16 3.64 5.24
C ALA A 241 3.88 4.66 4.34
N ASP A 242 3.91 4.42 3.02
CA ASP A 242 4.42 5.40 2.05
C ASP A 242 3.52 6.63 1.94
N LEU A 243 2.20 6.45 1.96
CA LEU A 243 1.25 7.57 1.96
C LEU A 243 1.43 8.45 3.21
N ALA A 244 1.56 7.84 4.39
CA ALA A 244 1.85 8.55 5.64
C ALA A 244 3.20 9.30 5.57
N ARG A 245 4.23 8.67 4.98
CA ARG A 245 5.54 9.29 4.72
C ARG A 245 5.41 10.51 3.81
N LEU A 246 4.71 10.38 2.69
CA LEU A 246 4.52 11.43 1.70
C LEU A 246 3.79 12.63 2.33
N ILE A 247 2.69 12.39 3.03
CA ILE A 247 1.94 13.44 3.74
C ILE A 247 2.85 14.13 4.76
N SER A 248 3.55 13.38 5.60
CA SER A 248 4.42 13.97 6.63
C SER A 248 5.58 14.78 6.03
N THR A 249 6.14 14.31 4.92
CA THR A 249 7.27 14.97 4.22
C THR A 249 6.83 16.26 3.55
N HIS A 250 5.62 16.29 3.00
CA HIS A 250 5.12 17.38 2.17
C HIS A 250 4.05 18.24 2.84
N TRP A 251 3.79 18.01 4.13
CA TRP A 251 2.75 18.76 4.88
C TRP A 251 3.05 20.25 4.94
N GLY A 252 4.32 20.62 5.12
CA GLY A 252 4.72 21.99 5.38
C GLY A 252 4.48 22.44 6.81
N GLN A 253 4.58 23.76 7.03
CA GLN A 253 4.29 24.38 8.32
C GLN A 253 2.89 24.99 8.29
N ALA A 254 2.08 24.68 9.30
CA ALA A 254 0.75 25.28 9.40
C ALA A 254 0.84 26.82 9.46
N ALA A 255 -0.06 27.50 8.74
CA ALA A 255 -0.11 28.95 8.60
C ALA A 255 1.05 29.60 7.82
N THR A 256 1.87 28.84 7.07
CA THR A 256 2.71 29.44 6.02
C THR A 256 1.88 29.67 4.76
N LYS A 257 2.17 30.77 4.05
CA LYS A 257 1.58 31.09 2.73
C LYS A 257 2.23 30.29 1.59
N ASP A 258 2.67 29.06 1.85
CA ASP A 258 3.46 28.27 0.88
C ASP A 258 2.54 27.38 0.03
N PRO A 259 2.32 27.70 -1.26
CA PRO A 259 1.44 26.92 -2.12
C PRO A 259 2.01 25.57 -2.55
N SER A 260 3.28 25.28 -2.28
CA SER A 260 3.88 24.00 -2.65
C SER A 260 3.46 22.85 -1.72
N ASN A 261 3.03 23.16 -0.50
CA ASN A 261 2.80 22.17 0.55
C ASN A 261 1.35 21.66 0.62
N LEU A 262 1.18 20.46 1.20
CA LEU A 262 -0.11 19.79 1.32
C LEU A 262 -1.04 20.46 2.34
N TRP A 263 -0.52 21.14 3.36
CA TRP A 263 -1.36 21.87 4.31
C TRP A 263 -2.14 22.99 3.61
N HIS A 264 -1.47 23.79 2.78
CA HIS A 264 -2.08 24.86 2.01
C HIS A 264 -3.15 24.29 1.06
N LYS A 265 -2.84 23.20 0.34
CA LYS A 265 -3.82 22.55 -0.56
C LYS A 265 -5.01 21.96 0.21
N CYS A 266 -4.77 21.34 1.37
CA CYS A 266 -5.82 20.81 2.23
C CYS A 266 -6.74 21.93 2.75
N ALA A 267 -6.17 23.05 3.20
CA ALA A 267 -6.90 24.22 3.66
C ALA A 267 -7.71 24.87 2.52
N LEU A 268 -7.10 25.03 1.34
CA LEU A 268 -7.76 25.54 0.14
C LEU A 268 -8.98 24.69 -0.22
N LEU A 269 -8.90 23.37 -0.08
CA LEU A 269 -9.99 22.45 -0.40
C LEU A 269 -11.02 22.28 0.73
N GLY A 270 -10.76 22.82 1.92
CA GLY A 270 -11.61 22.61 3.11
C GLY A 270 -11.63 21.15 3.59
N ARG A 271 -10.55 20.39 3.35
CA ARG A 271 -10.41 18.98 3.76
C ARG A 271 -9.84 18.87 5.17
N ASN A 272 -10.18 17.78 5.86
CA ASN A 272 -9.71 17.49 7.22
C ASN A 272 -8.67 16.35 7.24
N VAL A 273 -7.64 16.45 6.41
CA VAL A 273 -6.48 15.55 6.44
C VAL A 273 -5.47 16.08 7.45
N LYS A 274 -4.73 15.19 8.11
CA LYS A 274 -3.68 15.56 9.07
C LYS A 274 -2.44 14.68 8.86
N PRO A 275 -1.23 15.19 9.16
CA PRO A 275 -0.04 14.37 9.16
C PRO A 275 -0.10 13.51 10.42
N ALA A 276 -0.29 12.21 10.22
CA ALA A 276 -0.37 11.23 11.27
C ALA A 276 0.46 10.01 10.86
N GLU A 277 0.85 9.19 11.84
CA GLU A 277 1.50 7.93 11.54
C GLU A 277 0.61 6.98 10.72
N ARG A 278 -0.71 7.05 10.98
CA ARG A 278 -1.77 6.33 10.28
C ARG A 278 -2.87 7.34 9.89
N PRO A 279 -2.71 8.08 8.78
CA PRO A 279 -3.75 9.00 8.32
C PRO A 279 -4.93 8.19 7.75
N ASP A 280 -6.15 8.75 7.78
CA ASP A 280 -7.29 8.15 7.09
C ASP A 280 -6.94 7.87 5.62
N TYR A 281 -6.97 6.60 5.23
CA TYR A 281 -6.37 6.12 3.98
C TYR A 281 -6.94 6.86 2.76
N TYR A 282 -8.26 6.97 2.67
CA TYR A 282 -8.94 7.55 1.53
C TYR A 282 -8.82 9.06 1.46
N SER A 283 -9.03 9.75 2.58
CA SER A 283 -8.88 11.21 2.62
C SER A 283 -7.45 11.62 2.27
N ALA A 284 -6.47 10.85 2.77
CA ALA A 284 -5.06 11.01 2.45
C ALA A 284 -4.77 10.76 0.96
N GLN A 285 -5.19 9.62 0.42
CA GLN A 285 -4.91 9.26 -0.98
C GLN A 285 -5.61 10.22 -1.95
N SER A 286 -6.87 10.56 -1.71
CA SER A 286 -7.61 11.54 -2.52
C SER A 286 -6.92 12.91 -2.51
N LEU A 287 -6.46 13.41 -1.36
CA LEU A 287 -5.69 14.65 -1.31
C LEU A 287 -4.42 14.58 -2.17
N VAL A 288 -3.63 13.52 -2.03
CA VAL A 288 -2.39 13.36 -2.79
C VAL A 288 -2.66 13.27 -4.30
N PHE A 289 -3.66 12.49 -4.71
CA PHE A 289 -3.98 12.30 -6.13
C PHE A 289 -4.62 13.53 -6.77
N ASP A 290 -5.54 14.22 -6.09
CA ASP A 290 -6.15 15.43 -6.66
C ASP A 290 -5.13 16.56 -6.84
N VAL A 291 -4.19 16.72 -5.88
CA VAL A 291 -3.11 17.69 -6.01
C VAL A 291 -2.15 17.30 -7.12
N LEU A 292 -1.76 16.02 -7.20
CA LEU A 292 -0.93 15.50 -8.29
C LEU A 292 -1.55 15.76 -9.67
N GLU A 293 -2.86 15.50 -9.81
CA GLU A 293 -3.57 15.73 -11.08
C GLU A 293 -3.54 17.20 -11.47
N ALA A 294 -3.78 18.11 -10.52
CA ALA A 294 -3.70 19.55 -10.77
C ALA A 294 -2.27 19.98 -11.15
N ASP A 295 -1.23 19.48 -10.46
CA ASP A 295 0.16 19.82 -10.78
C ASP A 295 0.54 19.37 -12.20
N VAL A 296 0.21 18.13 -12.56
CA VAL A 296 0.50 17.57 -13.89
C VAL A 296 -0.22 18.37 -14.98
N LEU A 297 -1.47 18.74 -14.76
CA LEU A 297 -2.24 19.55 -15.72
C LEU A 297 -1.66 20.96 -15.86
N ASP A 298 -1.24 21.60 -14.77
CA ASP A 298 -0.58 22.91 -14.86
C ASP A 298 0.77 22.81 -15.59
N CYS A 299 1.53 21.73 -15.38
CA CYS A 299 2.76 21.47 -16.12
C CYS A 299 2.51 21.25 -17.62
N TRP A 300 1.43 20.53 -17.99
CA TRP A 300 1.02 20.39 -19.39
C TRP A 300 0.64 21.73 -20.02
N ARG A 301 -0.11 22.55 -19.29
CA ARG A 301 -0.51 23.90 -19.71
C ARG A 301 0.72 24.75 -20.03
N LEU A 302 1.73 24.72 -19.17
CA LEU A 302 3.00 25.42 -19.35
C LEU A 302 3.88 24.82 -20.47
N LEU A 303 3.90 23.48 -20.61
CA LEU A 303 4.69 22.81 -21.64
C LEU A 303 4.16 23.08 -23.05
N LEU A 304 2.84 23.14 -23.20
CA LEU A 304 2.17 23.41 -24.47
C LEU A 304 1.98 24.91 -24.74
N ASP A 305 2.27 25.75 -23.75
CA ASP A 305 2.08 27.21 -23.79
C ASP A 305 0.64 27.61 -24.18
N VAL A 306 -0.33 27.06 -23.45
CA VAL A 306 -1.76 27.30 -23.69
C VAL A 306 -2.45 27.80 -22.42
N PRO A 307 -3.50 28.62 -22.50
CA PRO A 307 -4.23 29.07 -21.32
C PRO A 307 -5.18 28.01 -20.77
N ASP A 308 -5.81 27.21 -21.65
CA ASP A 308 -6.78 26.18 -21.28
C ASP A 308 -6.55 24.92 -22.12
N LEU A 309 -6.24 23.81 -21.44
CA LEU A 309 -5.98 22.52 -22.10
C LEU A 309 -7.21 21.94 -22.78
N LYS A 310 -8.39 22.03 -22.16
CA LYS A 310 -9.64 21.46 -22.69
C LYS A 310 -10.02 22.17 -23.98
N GLU A 311 -9.97 23.50 -23.97
CA GLU A 311 -10.27 24.31 -25.14
C GLU A 311 -9.22 24.12 -26.24
N HIS A 312 -7.94 24.02 -25.89
CA HIS A 312 -6.87 23.72 -26.84
C HIS A 312 -7.16 22.41 -27.60
N PHE A 313 -7.36 21.29 -26.89
CA PHE A 313 -7.61 20.00 -27.55
C PHE A 313 -8.98 19.89 -28.23
N ARG A 314 -9.93 20.78 -27.92
CA ARG A 314 -11.19 20.90 -28.65
C ARG A 314 -11.03 21.62 -29.99
N THR A 315 -10.02 22.49 -30.12
CA THR A 315 -9.89 23.42 -31.25
C THR A 315 -8.76 23.07 -32.22
N ILE A 316 -7.75 22.31 -31.80
CA ILE A 316 -6.68 21.90 -32.72
C ILE A 316 -7.20 20.99 -33.83
N ALA A 317 -6.70 21.19 -35.05
CA ALA A 317 -7.16 20.47 -36.24
C ALA A 317 -6.81 18.97 -36.21
N THR A 318 -5.66 18.63 -35.62
CA THR A 318 -5.16 17.25 -35.53
C THR A 318 -4.64 17.01 -34.13
N LEU A 319 -5.18 16.01 -33.43
CA LEU A 319 -4.68 15.59 -32.14
C LEU A 319 -3.33 14.87 -32.29
N PRO A 320 -2.32 15.13 -31.44
CA PRO A 320 -1.10 14.35 -31.40
C PRO A 320 -1.39 12.87 -31.13
N THR A 321 -0.53 12.00 -31.66
CA THR A 321 -0.56 10.56 -31.42
C THR A 321 -0.12 10.23 -30.00
N GLY A 322 -0.45 9.01 -29.53
CA GLY A 322 0.01 8.53 -28.22
C GLY A 322 1.53 8.56 -28.07
N LEU A 323 2.27 8.27 -29.14
CA LEU A 323 3.74 8.32 -29.15
C LEU A 323 4.27 9.75 -28.99
N GLU A 324 3.65 10.72 -29.66
CA GLU A 324 4.02 12.14 -29.53
C GLU A 324 3.74 12.66 -28.12
N PHE A 325 2.56 12.36 -27.57
CA PHE A 325 2.23 12.68 -26.18
C PHE A 325 3.20 12.03 -25.19
N PHE A 326 3.58 10.77 -25.41
CA PHE A 326 4.57 10.10 -24.59
C PHE A 326 5.94 10.77 -24.66
N GLY A 327 6.38 11.23 -25.84
CA GLY A 327 7.60 12.01 -26.01
C GLY A 327 7.57 13.34 -25.25
N MET A 328 6.46 14.07 -25.33
CA MET A 328 6.24 15.31 -24.58
C MET A 328 6.22 15.07 -23.06
N ALA A 329 5.57 13.98 -22.62
CA ALA A 329 5.47 13.64 -21.20
C ALA A 329 6.84 13.30 -20.58
N LYS A 330 7.78 12.74 -21.36
CA LYS A 330 9.17 12.56 -20.90
C LYS A 330 9.84 13.89 -20.57
N VAL A 331 9.64 14.91 -21.40
CA VAL A 331 10.13 16.28 -21.13
C VAL A 331 9.47 16.83 -19.87
N LEU A 332 8.15 16.63 -19.72
CA LEU A 332 7.40 17.04 -18.53
C LEU A 332 7.99 16.43 -17.26
N VAL A 333 8.19 15.10 -17.23
CA VAL A 333 8.73 14.39 -16.06
C VAL A 333 10.17 14.83 -15.76
N THR A 334 11.03 14.94 -16.78
CA THR A 334 12.41 15.42 -16.58
C THR A 334 12.44 16.80 -15.94
N ARG A 335 11.55 17.71 -16.36
CA ARG A 335 11.51 19.09 -15.90
C ARG A 335 10.79 19.29 -14.58
N TRP A 336 9.67 18.63 -14.31
CA TRP A 336 8.84 18.90 -13.12
C TRP A 336 8.68 17.74 -12.14
N ALA A 337 9.27 16.57 -12.42
CA ALA A 337 9.16 15.40 -11.55
C ALA A 337 10.46 14.60 -11.50
N SER A 338 11.60 15.29 -11.30
CA SER A 338 12.90 14.65 -11.15
C SER A 338 13.77 15.29 -10.07
N GLY A 339 14.62 14.48 -9.43
CA GLY A 339 15.60 14.97 -8.46
C GLY A 339 16.61 15.96 -9.07
N HIS A 340 16.92 15.83 -10.36
CA HIS A 340 17.77 16.79 -11.06
C HIS A 340 17.10 18.17 -11.16
N ALA A 341 15.84 18.20 -11.61
CA ALA A 341 15.03 19.40 -11.69
C ALA A 341 14.87 20.10 -10.32
N ARG A 342 14.63 19.33 -9.26
CA ARG A 342 14.59 19.85 -7.88
C ARG A 342 15.89 20.57 -7.50
N ASN A 343 17.04 19.95 -7.77
CA ASN A 343 18.34 20.52 -7.42
C ASN A 343 18.67 21.75 -8.29
N ALA A 344 18.29 21.73 -9.57
CA ALA A 344 18.39 22.88 -10.46
C ALA A 344 17.57 24.07 -9.93
N ALA A 345 16.31 23.83 -9.54
CA ALA A 345 15.44 24.86 -8.96
C ALA A 345 16.02 25.46 -7.66
N LEU A 346 16.69 24.66 -6.82
CA LEU A 346 17.36 25.16 -5.61
C LEU A 346 18.63 25.97 -5.88
N THR A 347 19.19 25.92 -7.08
CA THR A 347 20.47 26.57 -7.40
C THR A 347 20.27 27.97 -7.93
N SER A 348 19.80 28.13 -9.17
CA SER A 348 19.51 29.42 -9.78
C SER A 348 18.70 29.25 -11.07
N ALA A 349 18.24 30.36 -11.65
CA ALA A 349 17.49 30.37 -12.91
C ALA A 349 18.30 29.81 -14.10
N GLU A 350 19.63 29.86 -14.05
CA GLU A 350 20.51 29.38 -15.12
C GLU A 350 20.45 27.86 -15.28
N PHE A 351 20.37 27.13 -14.16
CA PHE A 351 20.31 25.68 -14.15
C PHE A 351 18.91 25.12 -14.42
N TRP A 352 17.88 25.98 -14.35
CA TRP A 352 16.49 25.61 -14.60
C TRP A 352 16.11 25.78 -16.09
N ASP A 353 15.69 24.68 -16.71
CA ASP A 353 15.36 24.59 -18.14
C ASP A 353 13.85 24.81 -18.45
N GLY A 354 13.05 25.17 -17.44
CA GLY A 354 11.62 25.43 -17.56
C GLY A 354 11.23 26.90 -17.62
N PRO A 355 9.91 27.18 -17.56
CA PRO A 355 9.37 28.53 -17.55
C PRO A 355 9.92 29.34 -16.37
N LYS A 356 10.15 30.63 -16.62
CA LYS A 356 10.65 31.61 -15.65
C LYS A 356 9.62 32.73 -15.53
N ALA A 357 9.32 33.17 -14.32
CA ALA A 357 8.43 34.31 -14.13
C ALA A 357 9.10 35.60 -14.67
N PRO A 358 8.33 36.54 -15.27
CA PRO A 358 8.88 37.83 -15.69
C PRO A 358 9.46 38.60 -14.49
N LEU A 359 10.66 39.16 -14.65
CA LEU A 359 11.36 39.94 -13.61
C LEU A 359 10.60 41.21 -13.19
N ASP A 360 9.72 41.74 -14.05
CA ASP A 360 9.13 43.07 -13.92
C ASP A 360 7.84 43.13 -13.08
N ASN A 361 7.30 41.97 -12.71
CA ASN A 361 6.15 41.90 -11.80
C ASN A 361 6.62 41.35 -10.46
N LEU A 362 7.01 42.25 -9.55
CA LEU A 362 6.91 41.97 -8.10
C LEU A 362 5.53 41.35 -7.90
N SER A 363 5.53 40.06 -7.58
CA SER A 363 4.30 39.33 -7.34
C SER A 363 3.49 40.09 -6.29
N ASP A 364 2.22 40.39 -6.56
CA ASP A 364 1.26 40.90 -5.57
C ASP A 364 0.99 39.87 -4.43
N CYS A 365 1.94 38.96 -4.16
CA CYS A 365 1.94 38.03 -3.04
C CYS A 365 2.12 38.73 -1.68
N ASP A 366 2.37 40.04 -1.68
CA ASP A 366 2.25 40.92 -0.51
C ASP A 366 0.80 41.31 -0.19
N SER A 367 -0.21 40.78 -0.91
CA SER A 367 -1.58 40.90 -0.41
C SER A 367 -1.71 40.16 0.94
N ASP A 368 -2.04 40.92 1.97
CA ASP A 368 -2.17 40.48 3.37
C ASP A 368 -3.34 39.51 3.61
N THR A 369 -4.01 39.03 2.56
CA THR A 369 -5.20 38.18 2.68
C THR A 369 -4.94 36.81 2.05
N PRO A 370 -4.80 35.73 2.86
CA PRO A 370 -4.81 34.38 2.34
C PRO A 370 -6.07 34.13 1.50
N LEU A 371 -5.96 33.47 0.34
CA LEU A 371 -7.12 32.93 -0.37
C LEU A 371 -7.93 31.95 0.50
N ALA A 372 -7.29 31.36 1.53
CA ALA A 372 -7.93 30.57 2.58
C ALA A 372 -8.76 31.41 3.59
N ASP A 373 -8.47 32.71 3.76
CA ASP A 373 -9.16 33.61 4.71
C ASP A 373 -10.40 34.30 4.11
N ILE A 374 -10.63 34.20 2.81
CA ILE A 374 -11.82 34.78 2.15
C ILE A 374 -13.14 34.13 2.66
N GLN A 375 -13.05 32.96 3.33
CA GLN A 375 -14.22 32.27 3.91
C GLN A 375 -14.41 32.52 5.42
N GLY A 376 -13.53 33.29 6.08
CA GLY A 376 -13.50 33.49 7.54
C GLY A 376 -14.34 34.64 8.09
N ILE A 377 -15.14 35.35 7.28
CA ILE A 377 -16.08 36.37 7.79
C ILE A 377 -17.39 35.69 8.19
N CYS A 378 -17.35 34.79 9.17
CA CYS A 378 -18.47 34.45 10.04
C CYS A 378 -17.97 33.49 11.12
N SER A 379 -17.73 34.05 12.32
CA SER A 379 -17.55 33.40 13.64
C SER A 379 -16.11 33.43 14.15
N GLY A 380 -15.84 34.46 14.95
CA GLY A 380 -14.58 34.59 15.70
C GLY A 380 -14.47 33.62 16.86
N HIS A 381 -13.23 33.37 17.29
CA HIS A 381 -12.71 33.49 18.66
C HIS A 381 -11.21 33.16 18.60
N ALA A 382 -10.38 34.19 18.47
CA ALA A 382 -8.92 34.05 18.55
C ALA A 382 -8.49 33.93 20.03
N GLN A 383 -7.78 32.86 20.37
CA GLN A 383 -7.00 32.80 21.61
C GLN A 383 -5.51 32.82 21.28
N ASN A 384 -4.84 33.82 21.86
CA ASN A 384 -3.40 34.07 21.80
C ASN A 384 -2.62 32.94 22.46
N THR A 385 -1.71 32.32 21.71
CA THR A 385 -0.56 31.59 22.29
C THR A 385 0.73 32.10 21.67
N THR A 386 1.59 32.62 22.53
CA THR A 386 2.89 33.22 22.25
C THR A 386 3.85 32.19 21.63
N ARG A 387 4.36 32.49 20.44
CA ARG A 387 5.31 31.67 19.67
C ARG A 387 6.71 31.69 20.29
N VAL A 388 7.33 30.51 20.40
CA VAL A 388 8.79 30.37 20.41
C VAL A 388 9.20 29.87 19.02
N SER A 389 9.81 30.76 18.24
CA SER A 389 10.33 30.46 16.91
C SER A 389 11.63 29.68 17.05
N LEU A 390 11.64 28.40 16.71
CA LEU A 390 12.88 27.66 16.50
C LEU A 390 13.45 28.05 15.12
N PRO A 391 14.76 28.31 14.98
CA PRO A 391 15.35 28.76 13.73
C PRO A 391 15.37 27.64 12.66
N ALA A 392 15.10 28.04 11.41
CA ALA A 392 15.09 27.19 10.23
C ALA A 392 16.44 26.47 9.98
N PRO A 393 16.47 25.33 9.26
CA PRO A 393 17.72 24.63 8.92
C PRO A 393 18.57 25.35 7.86
N HIS A 394 18.13 26.47 7.29
CA HIS A 394 18.90 27.26 6.33
C HIS A 394 19.68 28.38 7.02
N LYS A 395 20.70 28.00 7.80
CA LYS A 395 21.82 28.89 8.13
C LYS A 395 23.11 28.26 7.61
N ALA A 396 23.35 28.41 6.31
CA ALA A 396 24.64 28.15 5.69
C ALA A 396 24.90 29.04 4.46
N HIS A 397 24.32 30.24 4.43
CA HIS A 397 24.75 31.29 3.51
C HIS A 397 25.29 32.45 4.33
N ASP A 398 26.45 32.95 3.90
CA ASP A 398 26.97 34.25 4.27
C ASP A 398 25.82 35.28 4.13
N PRO A 399 25.47 36.07 5.16
CA PRO A 399 24.37 37.04 5.07
C PRO A 399 24.50 38.04 3.91
N ASP A 400 25.69 38.12 3.29
CA ASP A 400 25.98 38.98 2.14
C ASP A 400 25.68 38.34 0.76
N ILE A 401 25.32 37.05 0.67
CA ILE A 401 24.96 36.39 -0.60
C ILE A 401 23.46 36.09 -0.64
N PRO A 402 22.67 36.77 -1.51
CA PRO A 402 21.25 36.49 -1.65
C PRO A 402 21.02 35.09 -2.22
N PHE A 403 19.99 34.39 -1.71
CA PHE A 403 19.54 33.13 -2.28
C PHE A 403 18.90 33.38 -3.65
N GLU A 404 19.44 32.74 -4.69
CA GLU A 404 18.98 32.92 -6.09
C GLU A 404 18.03 31.81 -6.58
N GLY A 405 17.89 30.72 -5.81
CA GLY A 405 17.04 29.58 -6.13
C GLY A 405 15.55 29.80 -5.83
N ASP A 406 14.76 28.74 -5.97
CA ASP A 406 13.32 28.71 -5.74
C ASP A 406 12.92 27.46 -4.93
N VAL A 407 12.65 27.65 -3.63
CA VAL A 407 12.27 26.57 -2.71
C VAL A 407 10.85 26.07 -2.98
N CYS A 408 9.93 26.95 -3.36
CA CYS A 408 8.54 26.57 -3.64
C CYS A 408 8.47 25.64 -4.85
N LEU A 409 9.17 25.99 -5.94
CA LEU A 409 9.27 25.13 -7.13
C LEU A 409 9.98 23.81 -6.80
N ALA A 410 11.07 23.84 -6.03
CA ALA A 410 11.78 22.62 -5.64
C ALA A 410 10.91 21.67 -4.81
N ASN A 411 10.13 22.19 -3.86
CA ASN A 411 9.18 21.42 -3.06
C ASN A 411 8.08 20.81 -3.93
N SER A 412 7.51 21.58 -4.88
CA SER A 412 6.47 21.07 -5.76
C SER A 412 6.99 19.96 -6.69
N ILE A 413 8.21 20.13 -7.24
CA ILE A 413 8.85 19.10 -8.08
C ILE A 413 9.04 17.79 -7.29
N GLN A 414 9.57 17.89 -6.06
CA GLN A 414 9.79 16.70 -5.24
C GLN A 414 8.47 16.02 -4.87
N ARG A 415 7.45 16.81 -4.47
CA ARG A 415 6.12 16.29 -4.13
C ARG A 415 5.47 15.60 -5.33
N MET A 416 5.59 16.18 -6.52
CA MET A 416 5.05 15.62 -7.76
C MET A 416 5.73 14.30 -8.14
N GLU A 417 7.07 14.21 -8.08
CA GLU A 417 7.81 12.96 -8.33
C GLU A 417 7.37 11.85 -7.35
N GLU A 418 7.34 12.14 -6.05
CA GLU A 418 6.97 11.15 -5.04
C GLU A 418 5.48 10.74 -5.14
N SER A 419 4.59 11.66 -5.50
CA SER A 419 3.17 11.36 -5.72
C SER A 419 2.95 10.51 -6.97
N LEU A 420 3.71 10.73 -8.04
CA LEU A 420 3.72 9.90 -9.25
C LEU A 420 4.19 8.48 -8.94
N ILE A 421 5.22 8.31 -8.11
CA ILE A 421 5.69 6.99 -7.66
C ILE A 421 4.62 6.27 -6.84
N HIS A 422 3.93 6.97 -5.94
CA HIS A 422 2.82 6.40 -5.18
C HIS A 422 1.63 6.00 -6.08
N ARG A 423 1.32 6.84 -7.08
CA ARG A 423 0.30 6.53 -8.10
C ARG A 423 0.68 5.30 -8.92
N GLU A 424 1.95 5.15 -9.30
CA GLU A 424 2.43 3.94 -9.99
C GLU A 424 2.26 2.69 -9.14
N PHE A 425 2.55 2.74 -7.83
CA PHE A 425 2.28 1.62 -6.95
C PHE A 425 0.80 1.21 -6.95
N ALA A 426 -0.10 2.18 -6.74
CA ALA A 426 -1.54 1.92 -6.70
C ALA A 426 -2.05 1.38 -8.05
N TRP A 427 -1.57 1.95 -9.16
CA TRP A 427 -1.92 1.50 -10.51
C TRP A 427 -1.39 0.10 -10.81
N ALA A 428 -0.11 -0.16 -10.53
CA ALA A 428 0.52 -1.45 -10.81
C ALA A 428 -0.11 -2.58 -9.99
N VAL A 429 -0.52 -2.29 -8.74
CA VAL A 429 -1.32 -3.21 -7.93
C VAL A 429 -2.65 -3.51 -8.63
N ALA A 430 -3.45 -2.50 -8.98
CA ALA A 430 -4.75 -2.70 -9.62
C ALA A 430 -4.65 -3.39 -10.99
N ASP A 431 -3.63 -3.07 -11.78
CA ASP A 431 -3.36 -3.68 -13.09
C ASP A 431 -2.82 -5.11 -12.99
N GLY A 432 -2.35 -5.51 -11.80
CA GLY A 432 -1.80 -6.84 -11.53
C GLY A 432 -0.37 -7.01 -12.05
N ASP A 433 0.48 -5.98 -12.05
CA ASP A 433 1.90 -6.09 -12.42
C ASP A 433 2.81 -6.00 -11.19
N ILE A 434 3.07 -7.15 -10.56
CA ILE A 434 3.92 -7.22 -9.36
C ILE A 434 5.36 -6.83 -9.68
N GLY A 435 5.82 -6.99 -10.93
CA GLY A 435 7.17 -6.57 -11.32
C GLY A 435 7.33 -5.06 -11.21
N ARG A 436 6.33 -4.30 -11.65
CA ARG A 436 6.30 -2.83 -11.48
C ARG A 436 6.15 -2.41 -10.02
N VAL A 437 5.35 -3.13 -9.24
CA VAL A 437 5.28 -2.94 -7.78
C VAL A 437 6.66 -3.12 -7.12
N MET A 438 7.40 -4.16 -7.50
CA MET A 438 8.75 -4.42 -6.98
C MET A 438 9.77 -3.32 -7.37
N GLN A 439 9.61 -2.68 -8.53
CA GLN A 439 10.41 -1.50 -8.90
C GLN A 439 10.12 -0.32 -7.96
N VAL A 440 8.85 -0.06 -7.64
CA VAL A 440 8.49 0.98 -6.65
C VAL A 440 9.05 0.64 -5.27
N MET A 441 8.97 -0.62 -4.83
CA MET A 441 9.54 -1.07 -3.56
C MET A 441 11.06 -0.85 -3.48
N ALA A 442 11.80 -1.01 -4.59
CA ALA A 442 13.23 -0.72 -4.64
C ALA A 442 13.53 0.77 -4.38
N ILE A 443 12.65 1.67 -4.82
CA ILE A 443 12.74 3.11 -4.52
C ILE A 443 12.39 3.36 -3.05
N TRP A 444 11.28 2.79 -2.58
CA TRP A 444 10.81 2.93 -1.21
C TRP A 444 11.80 2.42 -0.17
N GLN A 445 12.66 1.46 -0.51
CA GLN A 445 13.75 1.03 0.36
C GLN A 445 14.62 2.21 0.82
N PHE A 446 14.94 3.13 -0.08
CA PHE A 446 15.69 4.34 0.24
C PHE A 446 14.79 5.40 0.87
N SER A 447 13.58 5.62 0.33
CA SER A 447 12.66 6.64 0.87
C SER A 447 12.25 6.35 2.32
N PHE A 448 11.96 5.11 2.68
CA PHE A 448 11.68 4.72 4.06
C PHE A 448 12.89 4.89 4.96
N MET A 449 14.10 4.57 4.47
CA MET A 449 15.32 4.76 5.24
C MET A 449 15.53 6.24 5.59
N GLY A 450 15.41 7.15 4.62
CA GLY A 450 15.58 8.59 4.88
C GLY A 450 14.44 9.22 5.68
N ALA A 451 13.25 8.64 5.63
CA ALA A 451 12.09 9.09 6.41
C ALA A 451 12.00 8.48 7.82
N ASN A 452 13.05 7.78 8.30
CA ASN A 452 13.06 7.07 9.59
C ASN A 452 11.97 5.98 9.73
N LYS A 453 11.45 5.44 8.63
CA LYS A 453 10.58 4.25 8.62
C LYS A 453 11.45 2.97 8.56
N SER A 454 12.31 2.82 9.56
CA SER A 454 13.40 1.82 9.58
C SER A 454 12.93 0.37 9.49
N LYS A 455 11.76 0.04 10.06
CA LYS A 455 11.20 -1.32 10.02
C LYS A 455 10.88 -1.76 8.59
N TYR A 456 10.13 -0.95 7.83
CA TYR A 456 9.86 -1.21 6.42
C TYR A 456 11.13 -1.22 5.58
N ALA A 457 12.07 -0.29 5.82
CA ALA A 457 13.35 -0.30 5.12
C ALA A 457 14.15 -1.59 5.37
N THR A 458 14.06 -2.15 6.57
CA THR A 458 14.71 -3.42 6.95
C THR A 458 14.02 -4.62 6.32
N GLU A 459 12.69 -4.66 6.28
CA GLU A 459 11.97 -5.75 5.60
C GLU A 459 12.23 -5.73 4.08
N LEU A 460 12.34 -4.55 3.47
CA LEU A 460 12.75 -4.43 2.06
C LEU A 460 14.20 -4.90 1.81
N LEU A 461 15.09 -4.86 2.81
CA LEU A 461 16.41 -5.49 2.75
C LEU A 461 16.31 -7.03 2.81
N GLU A 462 15.45 -7.58 3.67
CA GLU A 462 15.20 -9.03 3.69
C GLU A 462 14.63 -9.54 2.37
N LEU A 463 13.64 -8.83 1.80
CA LEU A 463 13.09 -9.16 0.48
C LEU A 463 14.15 -9.04 -0.62
N ALA A 464 15.01 -8.02 -0.57
CA ALA A 464 16.13 -7.88 -1.51
C ALA A 464 17.04 -9.11 -1.47
N CYS A 465 17.50 -9.50 -0.27
CA CYS A 465 18.33 -10.69 -0.08
C CYS A 465 17.61 -11.95 -0.60
N GLY A 466 16.33 -12.09 -0.27
CA GLY A 466 15.47 -13.19 -0.72
C GLY A 466 15.51 -13.36 -2.23
N PHE A 467 15.04 -12.36 -2.97
CA PHE A 467 14.96 -12.43 -4.44
C PHE A 467 16.33 -12.47 -5.14
N MET A 468 17.36 -11.83 -4.58
CA MET A 468 18.67 -11.77 -5.22
C MET A 468 19.51 -13.02 -5.01
N PHE A 469 19.39 -13.69 -3.86
CA PHE A 469 20.35 -14.72 -3.46
C PHE A 469 19.74 -16.01 -2.91
N GLU A 470 18.54 -15.97 -2.33
CA GLU A 470 18.07 -17.07 -1.47
C GLU A 470 16.86 -17.81 -2.02
N PHE A 471 16.03 -17.16 -2.82
CA PHE A 471 14.84 -17.76 -3.40
C PHE A 471 15.21 -18.44 -4.72
N PRO A 472 15.05 -19.76 -4.84
CA PRO A 472 15.19 -20.44 -6.13
C PRO A 472 14.20 -19.87 -7.15
N GLU A 473 14.54 -19.91 -8.45
CA GLU A 473 13.73 -19.32 -9.52
C GLU A 473 12.26 -19.81 -9.52
N ALA A 474 12.05 -21.11 -9.22
CA ALA A 474 10.72 -21.69 -9.06
C ALA A 474 9.93 -21.04 -7.92
N LEU A 475 10.58 -20.78 -6.77
CA LEU A 475 9.98 -20.10 -5.63
C LEU A 475 9.68 -18.63 -5.94
N GLN A 476 10.62 -17.93 -6.58
CA GLN A 476 10.40 -16.54 -7.00
C GLN A 476 9.19 -16.41 -7.91
N THR A 477 9.03 -17.33 -8.86
CA THR A 477 7.89 -17.36 -9.77
C THR A 477 6.59 -17.67 -9.02
N ALA A 478 6.61 -18.63 -8.10
CA ALA A 478 5.43 -18.95 -7.27
C ALA A 478 4.98 -17.75 -6.43
N ILE A 479 5.91 -17.02 -5.79
CA ILE A 479 5.61 -15.80 -5.03
C ILE A 479 5.05 -14.72 -5.96
N LYS A 480 5.74 -14.40 -7.06
CA LYS A 480 5.32 -13.33 -7.98
C LYS A 480 3.96 -13.62 -8.64
N ASN A 481 3.60 -14.87 -8.89
CA ASN A 481 2.30 -15.22 -9.46
C ASN A 481 1.13 -15.17 -8.46
N ASN A 482 1.39 -15.00 -7.16
CA ASN A 482 0.39 -15.16 -6.10
C ASN A 482 0.48 -14.10 -4.99
N TRP A 483 1.18 -12.99 -5.21
CA TRP A 483 1.31 -11.92 -4.20
C TRP A 483 0.10 -10.97 -4.17
N LEU A 484 -0.75 -11.01 -5.19
CA LEU A 484 -2.00 -10.24 -5.28
C LEU A 484 -3.17 -11.19 -5.42
N CYS A 485 -4.37 -10.73 -5.07
CA CYS A 485 -5.62 -11.45 -5.29
C CYS A 485 -6.57 -10.68 -6.21
N ASN A 486 -7.46 -11.42 -6.87
CA ASN A 486 -8.52 -10.90 -7.72
C ASN A 486 -9.71 -11.87 -7.68
N PHE A 487 -10.86 -11.42 -7.16
CA PHE A 487 -12.06 -12.26 -7.07
C PHE A 487 -12.98 -12.16 -8.28
N SER A 488 -12.81 -11.13 -9.10
CA SER A 488 -13.61 -10.90 -10.30
C SER A 488 -13.05 -11.61 -11.54
N GLY A 489 -11.74 -11.88 -11.56
CA GLY A 489 -11.04 -12.28 -12.78
C GLY A 489 -10.93 -11.16 -13.83
N LEU A 490 -11.33 -9.94 -13.49
CA LEU A 490 -11.26 -8.81 -14.41
C LEU A 490 -9.89 -8.13 -14.30
N ASN A 491 -9.32 -7.79 -15.44
CA ASN A 491 -8.10 -6.97 -15.48
C ASN A 491 -8.39 -5.59 -14.87
N GLY A 492 -7.48 -5.07 -14.05
CA GLY A 492 -7.70 -3.80 -13.35
C GLY A 492 -8.37 -3.93 -11.98
N CYS A 493 -8.65 -5.15 -11.49
CA CYS A 493 -9.34 -5.41 -10.22
C CYS A 493 -8.50 -6.23 -9.22
N TRP A 494 -7.18 -6.17 -9.36
CA TRP A 494 -6.24 -6.82 -8.45
C TRP A 494 -6.07 -6.02 -7.16
N MET A 495 -5.88 -6.70 -6.04
CA MET A 495 -5.65 -6.06 -4.75
C MET A 495 -4.63 -6.82 -3.89
N PRO A 496 -4.02 -6.17 -2.89
CA PRO A 496 -3.15 -6.84 -1.92
C PRO A 496 -3.92 -7.82 -1.04
N MET A 497 -3.28 -8.90 -0.60
CA MET A 497 -3.98 -9.92 0.19
C MET A 497 -4.20 -9.50 1.66
N ASP A 498 -3.38 -8.60 2.21
CA ASP A 498 -3.66 -8.01 3.52
C ASP A 498 -4.90 -7.10 3.48
N LEU A 499 -5.17 -6.43 2.36
CA LEU A 499 -6.41 -5.69 2.20
C LEU A 499 -7.63 -6.62 2.17
N MET A 500 -7.56 -7.72 1.42
CA MET A 500 -8.57 -8.78 1.47
C MET A 500 -8.78 -9.29 2.90
N GLN A 501 -7.71 -9.53 3.64
CA GLN A 501 -7.79 -10.03 5.01
C GLN A 501 -8.46 -9.00 5.94
N GLU A 502 -8.18 -7.70 5.78
CA GLU A 502 -8.86 -6.64 6.53
C GLU A 502 -10.37 -6.60 6.22
N HIS A 503 -10.79 -6.77 4.95
CA HIS A 503 -12.22 -6.90 4.61
C HIS A 503 -12.88 -8.09 5.31
N HIS A 504 -12.23 -9.25 5.34
CA HIS A 504 -12.72 -10.41 6.08
C HIS A 504 -12.83 -10.10 7.59
N ILE A 505 -11.81 -9.46 8.17
CA ILE A 505 -11.80 -9.10 9.60
C ILE A 505 -12.91 -8.12 9.93
N ARG A 506 -13.18 -7.12 9.08
CA ARG A 506 -14.31 -6.21 9.31
C ARG A 506 -15.63 -6.97 9.34
N GLU A 507 -15.88 -7.83 8.36
CA GLU A 507 -17.12 -8.63 8.34
C GLU A 507 -17.25 -9.51 9.59
N LEU A 508 -16.14 -10.04 10.12
CA LEU A 508 -16.12 -10.79 11.38
C LEU A 508 -16.47 -9.90 12.57
N LYS A 509 -15.86 -8.71 12.66
CA LYS A 509 -16.14 -7.73 13.72
C LYS A 509 -17.61 -7.33 13.72
N ASP A 510 -18.19 -7.03 12.56
CA ASP A 510 -19.60 -6.66 12.41
C ASP A 510 -20.55 -7.77 12.89
N LYS A 511 -20.24 -9.03 12.56
CA LYS A 511 -21.03 -10.17 13.01
C LYS A 511 -20.84 -10.47 14.50
N ALA A 512 -19.66 -10.18 15.06
CA ALA A 512 -19.36 -10.32 16.48
C ALA A 512 -20.11 -9.30 17.35
N GLN A 513 -20.46 -8.11 16.84
CA GLN A 513 -21.13 -7.04 17.60
C GLN A 513 -22.54 -7.41 18.10
N ARG A 514 -23.15 -8.50 17.62
CA ARG A 514 -24.46 -8.97 18.10
C ARG A 514 -24.34 -9.57 19.51
N ARG A 515 -25.22 -9.14 20.42
CA ARG A 515 -25.19 -9.35 21.88
C ARG A 515 -25.05 -10.80 22.37
N ASP A 516 -25.22 -11.78 21.48
CA ASP A 516 -25.50 -13.17 21.85
C ASP A 516 -24.36 -14.13 21.46
N THR A 517 -23.29 -13.62 20.82
CA THR A 517 -22.15 -14.41 20.33
C THR A 517 -20.84 -13.86 20.87
N ASP A 518 -20.22 -14.61 21.78
CA ASP A 518 -18.85 -14.35 22.22
C ASP A 518 -17.86 -14.72 21.11
N PHE A 519 -16.83 -13.90 20.94
CA PHE A 519 -15.76 -14.06 19.96
C PHE A 519 -15.01 -15.40 20.09
N GLU A 520 -14.96 -15.91 21.32
CA GLU A 520 -14.36 -17.20 21.68
C GLU A 520 -15.31 -18.39 21.48
N SER A 521 -16.55 -18.15 21.08
CA SER A 521 -17.51 -19.24 20.91
C SER A 521 -17.12 -20.12 19.72
N SER A 522 -17.20 -21.43 19.93
CA SER A 522 -16.95 -22.44 18.89
C SER A 522 -17.77 -22.19 17.61
N PHE A 523 -19.00 -21.67 17.75
CA PHE A 523 -19.83 -21.30 16.61
C PHE A 523 -19.25 -20.11 15.83
N PHE A 524 -18.77 -19.07 16.50
CA PHE A 524 -18.14 -17.94 15.83
C PHE A 524 -16.86 -18.38 15.11
N GLN A 525 -15.97 -19.06 15.84
CA GLN A 525 -14.66 -19.48 15.34
C GLN A 525 -14.75 -20.44 14.16
N HIS A 526 -15.55 -21.50 14.27
CA HIS A 526 -15.54 -22.57 13.27
C HIS A 526 -16.65 -22.44 12.23
N VAL A 527 -17.74 -21.73 12.51
CA VAL A 527 -18.89 -21.62 11.58
C VAL A 527 -18.95 -20.25 10.92
N ILE A 528 -18.91 -19.17 11.69
CA ILE A 528 -19.00 -17.82 11.11
C ILE A 528 -17.74 -17.47 10.33
N SER A 529 -16.55 -17.72 10.90
CA SER A 529 -15.27 -17.39 10.25
C SER A 529 -15.11 -18.05 8.89
N ARG A 530 -15.37 -19.35 8.79
CA ARG A 530 -15.25 -20.10 7.53
C ARG A 530 -16.21 -19.64 6.44
N ASN A 531 -17.40 -19.19 6.84
CA ASN A 531 -18.44 -18.78 5.91
C ASN A 531 -18.43 -17.27 5.63
N ILE A 532 -17.41 -16.52 6.08
CA ILE A 532 -17.43 -15.06 6.06
C ILE A 532 -17.61 -14.47 4.66
N ARG A 533 -16.95 -15.06 3.67
CA ARG A 533 -17.10 -14.69 2.25
C ARG A 533 -18.51 -14.92 1.74
N TRP A 534 -19.10 -16.08 2.06
CA TRP A 534 -20.46 -16.40 1.64
C TRP A 534 -21.50 -15.47 2.25
N PHE A 535 -21.28 -14.98 3.47
CA PHE A 535 -22.15 -13.97 4.07
C PHE A 535 -22.11 -12.64 3.32
N ALA A 536 -20.92 -12.19 2.90
CA ALA A 536 -20.76 -10.97 2.10
C ALA A 536 -21.45 -11.15 0.74
N ALA A 537 -21.09 -12.19 -0.03
CA ALA A 537 -21.71 -12.52 -1.30
C ALA A 537 -23.25 -12.62 -1.22
N THR A 538 -23.78 -13.29 -0.19
CA THR A 538 -25.23 -13.45 -0.01
C THR A 538 -25.90 -12.11 0.26
N ARG A 539 -25.30 -11.23 1.07
CA ARG A 539 -25.82 -9.88 1.32
C ARG A 539 -25.94 -9.14 0.00
N THR A 540 -24.86 -9.11 -0.79
CA THR A 540 -24.83 -8.48 -2.12
C THR A 540 -25.94 -9.02 -3.03
N SER A 541 -26.00 -10.34 -3.22
CA SER A 541 -26.98 -10.96 -4.12
C SER A 541 -28.42 -10.68 -3.70
N VAL A 542 -28.70 -10.69 -2.38
CA VAL A 542 -30.02 -10.38 -1.84
C VAL A 542 -30.36 -8.90 -2.05
N THR A 543 -29.44 -7.98 -1.74
CA THR A 543 -29.62 -6.54 -1.96
C THR A 543 -29.90 -6.25 -3.44
N LYS A 544 -29.13 -6.85 -4.34
CA LYS A 544 -29.33 -6.76 -5.79
C LYS A 544 -30.72 -7.27 -6.20
N ALA A 545 -31.10 -8.47 -5.79
CA ALA A 545 -32.41 -9.05 -6.12
C ALA A 545 -33.60 -8.22 -5.60
N PHE A 546 -33.44 -7.51 -4.47
CA PHE A 546 -34.47 -6.58 -3.97
C PHE A 546 -34.52 -5.25 -4.73
N ASN A 547 -33.43 -4.87 -5.38
CA ASN A 547 -33.30 -3.65 -6.17
C ASN A 547 -33.63 -3.87 -7.66
N ASP A 548 -33.50 -5.10 -8.17
CA ASP A 548 -33.93 -5.49 -9.51
C ASP A 548 -35.45 -5.25 -9.68
N GLY A 549 -35.81 -4.32 -10.57
CA GLY A 549 -37.19 -3.92 -10.84
C GLY A 549 -37.62 -2.57 -10.24
N LYS A 550 -36.75 -1.88 -9.52
CA LYS A 550 -36.93 -0.45 -9.19
C LYS A 550 -35.82 0.35 -9.86
N ASP A 551 -36.18 1.33 -10.69
CA ASP A 551 -35.30 2.44 -11.15
C ASP A 551 -34.90 3.35 -9.97
N THR A 552 -34.47 2.77 -8.86
CA THR A 552 -33.90 3.51 -7.75
C THR A 552 -32.41 3.57 -7.98
N ARG A 553 -31.96 4.75 -8.47
CA ARG A 553 -30.57 5.23 -8.50
C ARG A 553 -29.56 4.10 -8.54
N SER A 554 -29.18 3.72 -9.75
CA SER A 554 -28.03 2.86 -10.02
C SER A 554 -26.97 2.99 -8.92
N SER A 555 -26.73 1.91 -8.17
CA SER A 555 -25.58 1.80 -7.25
C SER A 555 -24.25 1.78 -8.02
N SER A 556 -24.27 1.91 -9.35
CA SER A 556 -23.13 2.44 -10.09
C SER A 556 -22.85 3.83 -9.55
N HIS A 557 -21.96 3.91 -8.57
CA HIS A 557 -21.36 5.16 -8.14
C HIS A 557 -20.81 5.83 -9.40
N SER A 558 -21.53 6.82 -9.91
CA SER A 558 -20.97 7.72 -10.88
C SER A 558 -19.75 8.33 -10.19
N LYS A 559 -18.57 8.12 -10.78
CA LYS A 559 -17.32 8.82 -10.48
C LYS A 559 -17.60 10.08 -9.67
N THR A 560 -17.10 10.16 -8.43
CA THR A 560 -17.10 11.42 -7.70
C THR A 560 -16.32 12.41 -8.57
N ASP A 561 -17.03 13.30 -9.26
CA ASP A 561 -16.42 14.16 -10.25
C ASP A 561 -15.52 15.17 -9.54
N ASN A 562 -14.21 14.87 -9.49
CA ASN A 562 -13.21 15.71 -8.86
C ASN A 562 -12.84 16.94 -9.73
N SER A 563 -13.52 17.16 -10.87
CA SER A 563 -13.24 18.28 -11.77
C SER A 563 -13.27 19.64 -11.08
N GLY A 564 -14.21 19.87 -10.16
CA GLY A 564 -14.31 21.10 -9.36
C GLY A 564 -13.13 21.28 -8.40
N THR A 565 -12.68 20.19 -7.77
CA THR A 565 -11.49 20.17 -6.90
C THR A 565 -10.25 20.55 -7.70
N VAL A 566 -10.03 19.87 -8.83
CA VAL A 566 -8.86 20.09 -9.71
C VAL A 566 -8.87 21.51 -10.29
N ALA A 567 -10.02 22.01 -10.74
CA ALA A 567 -10.14 23.38 -11.24
C ALA A 567 -9.76 24.43 -10.17
N ARG A 568 -10.19 24.25 -8.91
CA ARG A 568 -9.83 25.15 -7.81
C ARG A 568 -8.33 25.12 -7.51
N LEU A 569 -7.72 23.94 -7.56
CA LEU A 569 -6.26 23.78 -7.38
C LEU A 569 -5.49 24.47 -8.52
N LEU A 570 -5.90 24.28 -9.77
CA LEU A 570 -5.28 24.89 -10.95
C LEU A 570 -5.26 26.43 -10.86
N VAL A 571 -6.37 27.05 -10.46
CA VAL A 571 -6.44 28.50 -10.26
C VAL A 571 -5.40 28.98 -9.23
N SER A 572 -5.25 28.27 -8.10
CA SER A 572 -4.21 28.59 -7.10
C SER A 572 -2.80 28.42 -7.68
N LEU A 573 -2.52 27.29 -8.33
CA LEU A 573 -1.20 26.98 -8.92
C LEU A 573 -0.77 28.04 -9.94
N GLU A 574 -1.69 28.46 -10.82
CA GLU A 574 -1.44 29.49 -11.83
C GLU A 574 -1.22 30.86 -11.18
N SER A 575 -2.10 31.27 -10.28
CA SER A 575 -2.02 32.58 -9.62
C SER A 575 -0.71 32.75 -8.82
N GLU A 576 -0.24 31.68 -8.19
CA GLU A 576 0.97 31.67 -7.38
C GLU A 576 2.22 31.23 -8.16
N ARG A 577 2.06 30.94 -9.47
CA ARG A 577 3.13 30.54 -10.40
C ARG A 577 3.99 29.40 -9.85
N VAL A 578 3.38 28.38 -9.26
CA VAL A 578 4.10 27.31 -8.54
C VAL A 578 5.11 26.59 -9.46
N HIS A 579 4.71 26.30 -10.69
CA HIS A 579 5.53 25.54 -11.65
C HIS A 579 6.43 26.39 -12.58
N SER A 580 6.53 27.70 -12.31
CA SER A 580 7.49 28.60 -12.97
C SER A 580 8.56 29.05 -11.97
N PHE A 581 9.80 29.20 -12.43
CA PHE A 581 10.90 29.63 -11.57
C PHE A 581 10.76 31.10 -11.20
N VAL A 582 10.83 31.39 -9.90
CA VAL A 582 10.84 32.73 -9.33
C VAL A 582 12.11 32.90 -8.48
N PRO A 583 13.08 33.75 -8.93
CA PRO A 583 14.34 33.92 -8.21
C PRO A 583 14.13 34.34 -6.74
N GLY A 584 14.80 33.66 -5.83
CA GLY A 584 14.77 33.93 -4.38
C GLY A 584 13.50 33.50 -3.65
N ARG A 585 12.53 32.85 -4.32
CA ARG A 585 11.25 32.47 -3.68
C ARG A 585 11.48 31.41 -2.59
N SER A 586 11.13 31.76 -1.35
CA SER A 586 11.16 30.85 -0.20
C SER A 586 10.13 31.24 0.85
N HIS A 587 9.45 30.24 1.40
CA HIS A 587 8.47 30.41 2.49
C HIS A 587 8.99 29.86 3.83
N GLY A 588 10.32 29.68 3.96
CA GLY A 588 10.95 29.26 5.21
C GLY A 588 10.91 27.76 5.50
N TRP A 589 10.47 26.94 4.54
CA TRP A 589 10.41 25.48 4.67
C TRP A 589 10.82 24.77 3.38
N LEU A 590 11.74 23.81 3.50
CA LEU A 590 12.21 22.94 2.41
C LEU A 590 11.90 21.49 2.79
N SER A 591 11.25 20.75 1.88
CA SER A 591 10.97 19.33 2.07
C SER A 591 12.27 18.51 2.12
N ARG A 592 12.31 17.52 3.01
CA ARG A 592 13.44 16.59 3.11
C ARG A 592 13.45 15.66 1.90
N ASP A 593 14.57 15.53 1.21
CA ASP A 593 14.78 14.48 0.19
C ASP A 593 15.08 13.15 0.86
N ASN A 594 14.01 12.41 1.18
CA ASN A 594 14.11 11.13 1.87
C ASN A 594 14.87 10.08 1.05
N ARG A 595 14.79 10.11 -0.28
CA ARG A 595 15.46 9.11 -1.14
C ARG A 595 16.98 9.33 -1.11
N SER A 596 17.43 10.56 -1.32
CA SER A 596 18.87 10.89 -1.27
C SER A 596 19.46 10.69 0.12
N GLU A 597 18.71 11.08 1.15
CA GLU A 597 19.12 10.85 2.55
C GLU A 597 19.17 9.35 2.88
N GLY A 598 18.19 8.57 2.43
CA GLY A 598 18.21 7.12 2.58
C GLY A 598 19.40 6.48 1.90
N ARG A 599 19.78 6.95 0.71
CA ARG A 599 21.00 6.52 0.00
C ARG A 599 22.26 6.82 0.81
N ARG A 600 22.34 8.01 1.41
CA ARG A 600 23.46 8.40 2.30
C ARG A 600 23.57 7.51 3.53
N LEU A 601 22.43 7.13 4.12
CA LEU A 601 22.35 6.29 5.32
C LEU A 601 22.53 4.79 5.05
N MET A 602 22.31 4.35 3.81
CA MET A 602 22.27 2.93 3.43
C MET A 602 23.53 2.13 3.81
N PRO A 603 24.78 2.61 3.57
CA PRO A 603 25.98 1.83 3.87
C PRO A 603 26.07 1.39 5.34
N ALA A 604 25.85 2.31 6.27
CA ALA A 604 25.93 2.02 7.71
C ALA A 604 24.80 1.08 8.16
N LYS A 605 23.58 1.30 7.65
CA LYS A 605 22.41 0.49 8.01
C LYS A 605 22.48 -0.92 7.43
N LEU A 606 22.97 -1.06 6.20
CA LEU A 606 23.22 -2.34 5.56
C LEU A 606 24.27 -3.14 6.32
N GLN A 607 25.37 -2.51 6.75
CA GLN A 607 26.39 -3.19 7.56
C GLN A 607 25.79 -3.78 8.85
N HIS A 608 25.00 -3.00 9.59
CA HIS A 608 24.32 -3.46 10.79
C HIS A 608 23.32 -4.60 10.49
N PHE A 609 22.55 -4.46 9.41
CA PHE A 609 21.60 -5.48 8.96
C PHE A 609 22.30 -6.81 8.63
N LEU A 610 23.39 -6.77 7.86
CA LEU A 610 24.15 -7.95 7.48
C LEU A 610 24.83 -8.61 8.70
N HIS A 611 25.38 -7.81 9.61
CA HIS A 611 25.97 -8.35 10.84
C HIS A 611 24.95 -9.14 11.67
N ARG A 612 23.80 -8.52 11.95
CA ARG A 612 22.71 -9.15 12.72
C ARG A 612 22.20 -10.43 12.04
N THR A 613 21.96 -10.39 10.73
CA THR A 613 21.35 -11.52 10.03
C THR A 613 22.31 -12.65 9.69
N SER A 614 23.61 -12.35 9.58
CA SER A 614 24.64 -13.37 9.33
C SER A 614 25.01 -14.12 10.61
N GLN A 615 24.98 -13.46 11.78
CA GLN A 615 25.17 -14.14 13.07
C GLN A 615 24.06 -15.16 13.33
N THR A 616 22.80 -14.76 13.13
CA THR A 616 21.66 -15.69 13.23
C THR A 616 21.76 -16.83 12.21
N ALA A 617 22.25 -16.56 10.99
CA ALA A 617 22.46 -17.61 9.99
C ALA A 617 23.58 -18.58 10.40
N SER A 618 24.71 -18.09 10.91
CA SER A 618 25.82 -18.94 11.36
C SER A 618 25.47 -19.78 12.57
N GLU A 619 24.68 -19.27 13.52
CA GLU A 619 24.21 -20.04 14.69
C GLU A 619 23.24 -21.17 14.31
N VAL A 620 22.36 -20.92 13.33
CA VAL A 620 21.47 -21.95 12.77
C VAL A 620 22.25 -23.01 11.98
N LEU A 621 23.36 -22.64 11.33
CA LEU A 621 24.14 -23.52 10.45
C LEU A 621 25.27 -24.29 11.15
N ALA A 622 25.98 -23.69 12.12
CA ALA A 622 27.05 -24.35 12.88
C ALA A 622 26.53 -25.57 13.67
N GLY A 623 25.23 -25.62 13.93
CA GLY A 623 24.59 -26.76 14.53
C GLY A 623 24.54 -28.03 13.67
N GLU A 624 24.82 -27.95 12.36
CA GLU A 624 24.82 -29.10 11.43
C GLU A 624 26.18 -29.77 11.27
N GLU A 625 27.30 -29.12 11.64
CA GLU A 625 28.66 -29.68 11.46
C GLU A 625 29.22 -30.37 12.72
N ASP A 626 28.71 -30.07 13.91
CA ASP A 626 29.23 -30.62 15.17
C ASP A 626 28.55 -31.94 15.58
N GLU A 627 28.91 -33.03 14.90
CA GLU A 627 29.03 -34.36 15.52
C GLU A 627 30.49 -34.60 15.94
N ALA A 628 30.98 -33.86 16.94
CA ALA A 628 32.04 -34.32 17.85
C ALA A 628 32.30 -33.28 18.94
N GLU A 629 32.22 -33.75 20.18
CA GLU A 629 32.75 -33.15 21.40
C GLU A 629 31.90 -32.12 22.18
N SER A 630 32.06 -32.28 23.48
CA SER A 630 31.17 -31.88 24.56
C SER A 630 31.50 -30.51 25.14
N GLY A 631 30.44 -29.75 25.45
CA GLY A 631 30.27 -29.01 26.70
C GLY A 631 31.14 -27.78 26.95
N THR A 632 30.50 -26.63 27.15
CA THR A 632 30.58 -25.86 28.41
C THR A 632 29.58 -24.69 28.38
N ASN A 633 28.88 -24.50 29.50
CA ASN A 633 27.92 -23.41 29.71
C ASN A 633 28.65 -22.07 29.85
N GLY A 634 28.31 -21.09 29.01
CA GLY A 634 28.55 -19.67 29.21
C GLY A 634 27.22 -18.93 29.16
N ARG A 635 26.71 -18.50 30.32
CA ARG A 635 25.62 -17.52 30.41
C ARG A 635 26.25 -16.16 30.18
N ASP A 636 25.89 -15.49 29.10
CA ASP A 636 26.09 -14.05 28.95
C ASP A 636 24.74 -13.36 28.76
N GLU A 637 24.58 -12.28 29.51
CA GLU A 637 23.37 -11.50 29.73
C GLU A 637 22.93 -10.76 28.45
N LEU A 638 21.66 -10.94 28.09
CA LEU A 638 20.95 -10.14 27.08
C LEU A 638 20.70 -8.72 27.63
N PRO A 639 21.08 -7.64 26.93
CA PRO A 639 20.57 -6.33 27.23
C PRO A 639 19.36 -5.97 26.35
N ASN A 640 18.37 -5.39 27.02
CA ASN A 640 17.25 -4.57 26.53
C ASN A 640 15.99 -5.28 26.02
N ASP A 641 15.16 -5.56 27.03
CA ASP A 641 13.71 -5.34 27.10
C ASP A 641 13.12 -4.53 25.92
N PRO A 642 12.28 -5.13 25.05
CA PRO A 642 11.46 -4.37 24.12
C PRO A 642 10.38 -3.68 24.96
N THR A 643 10.49 -2.37 25.09
CA THR A 643 9.39 -1.53 25.54
C THR A 643 8.16 -1.89 24.71
N ILE A 644 7.22 -2.56 25.35
CA ILE A 644 5.89 -2.82 24.81
C ILE A 644 5.27 -1.44 24.59
N ASP A 645 5.09 -1.06 23.34
CA ASP A 645 4.27 0.08 22.96
C ASP A 645 2.83 -0.24 23.40
N GLN A 646 2.49 0.13 24.64
CA GLN A 646 1.18 -0.07 25.26
C GLN A 646 0.19 1.04 24.91
N ASP A 647 0.27 1.61 23.71
CA ASP A 647 -0.72 2.59 23.24
C ASP A 647 -1.07 2.29 21.77
N GLU A 648 -1.81 1.19 21.53
CA GLU A 648 -2.67 1.09 20.36
C GLU A 648 -3.97 1.89 20.61
N PRO A 649 -4.17 3.07 20.00
CA PRO A 649 -5.47 3.73 20.03
C PRO A 649 -6.53 2.91 19.28
N GLN A 650 -7.76 3.00 19.77
CA GLN A 650 -8.97 2.26 19.36
C GLN A 650 -9.17 2.09 17.84
N TYR A 651 -9.10 0.83 17.38
CA TYR A 651 -9.44 0.37 16.03
C TYR A 651 -10.95 0.25 15.73
N ASP A 652 -11.80 0.88 16.52
CA ASP A 652 -13.26 0.62 16.54
C ASP A 652 -14.07 1.39 15.46
N SER A 653 -13.46 2.11 14.52
CA SER A 653 -14.24 3.02 13.64
C SER A 653 -13.73 3.31 12.22
N ILE A 654 -12.72 2.61 11.70
CA ILE A 654 -12.26 2.83 10.31
C ILE A 654 -12.70 1.64 9.45
N GLU A 655 -13.56 1.89 8.46
CA GLU A 655 -13.95 0.89 7.47
C GLU A 655 -12.73 0.51 6.59
N PRO A 656 -12.55 -0.78 6.23
CA PRO A 656 -11.49 -1.20 5.34
C PRO A 656 -11.70 -0.56 3.98
N PRO A 657 -10.63 -0.06 3.33
CA PRO A 657 -10.81 0.56 2.06
C PRO A 657 -11.15 -0.46 0.98
N ALA A 658 -12.24 -0.27 0.24
CA ALA A 658 -12.42 -0.79 -1.10
C ALA A 658 -11.12 -0.70 -1.93
N PRO A 659 -10.83 -1.73 -2.74
CA PRO A 659 -9.64 -1.74 -3.57
C PRO A 659 -9.73 -0.68 -4.68
N GLY A 660 -8.58 -0.11 -5.05
CA GLY A 660 -8.48 0.70 -6.26
C GLY A 660 -8.68 -0.14 -7.51
N MET A 661 -9.35 0.41 -8.51
CA MET A 661 -9.68 -0.28 -9.77
C MET A 661 -9.24 0.50 -10.99
N ILE A 662 -9.03 -0.18 -12.12
CA ILE A 662 -8.82 0.44 -13.43
C ILE A 662 -10.04 0.19 -14.31
N ILE A 663 -10.80 1.24 -14.60
CA ILE A 663 -11.99 1.18 -15.46
C ILE A 663 -11.82 2.16 -16.63
N GLY A 664 -11.98 1.68 -17.86
CA GLY A 664 -11.86 2.52 -19.06
C GLY A 664 -10.48 3.21 -19.20
N GLY A 665 -9.41 2.58 -18.70
CA GLY A 665 -8.07 3.16 -18.71
C GLY A 665 -7.87 4.30 -17.71
N ARG A 666 -8.69 4.35 -16.64
CA ARG A 666 -8.61 5.35 -15.56
C ARG A 666 -8.51 4.64 -14.23
N TYR A 667 -7.68 5.16 -13.34
CA TYR A 667 -7.65 4.70 -11.96
C TYR A 667 -8.81 5.29 -11.17
N ILE A 668 -9.57 4.44 -10.51
CA ILE A 668 -10.64 4.78 -9.60
C ILE A 668 -10.16 4.38 -8.21
N PRO A 669 -9.85 5.34 -7.31
CA PRO A 669 -9.59 5.03 -5.92
C PRO A 669 -10.80 4.34 -5.30
N GLY A 670 -10.58 3.42 -4.36
CA GLY A 670 -11.69 2.91 -3.55
C GLY A 670 -12.38 4.05 -2.80
N ASP A 671 -13.69 3.89 -2.54
CA ASP A 671 -14.48 4.81 -1.72
C ASP A 671 -14.98 4.09 -0.46
N THR A 672 -15.31 4.87 0.56
CA THR A 672 -16.03 4.50 1.79
C THR A 672 -17.47 4.02 1.54
N GLY A 673 -18.00 4.19 0.32
CA GLY A 673 -19.42 4.00 0.02
C GLY A 673 -19.95 2.56 -0.04
N ASP A 674 -19.17 1.60 -0.53
CA ASP A 674 -19.51 0.17 -0.42
C ASP A 674 -18.27 -0.73 -0.61
N PRO A 675 -17.97 -1.67 0.30
CA PRO A 675 -16.69 -2.40 0.34
C PRO A 675 -16.81 -3.93 0.13
N ASP A 676 -17.86 -4.41 -0.55
CA ASP A 676 -18.02 -5.85 -0.75
C ASP A 676 -17.16 -6.38 -1.90
N LEU A 677 -16.15 -7.19 -1.54
CA LEU A 677 -15.21 -7.86 -2.44
C LEU A 677 -15.89 -8.62 -3.59
N ASP A 678 -17.12 -9.10 -3.38
CA ASP A 678 -17.92 -9.85 -4.35
C ASP A 678 -18.78 -8.93 -5.27
N GLU A 679 -19.00 -7.65 -4.94
CA GLU A 679 -19.72 -6.69 -5.81
C GLU A 679 -18.93 -6.29 -7.06
N ILE A 680 -17.60 -6.33 -6.97
CA ILE A 680 -16.68 -5.94 -8.05
C ILE A 680 -16.79 -6.90 -9.26
N GLY A 681 -17.07 -8.18 -9.03
CA GLY A 681 -17.29 -9.14 -10.11
C GLY A 681 -18.63 -8.90 -10.84
N ASP A 682 -19.67 -8.55 -10.09
CA ASP A 682 -21.04 -8.56 -10.59
C ASP A 682 -21.40 -7.35 -11.46
N LEU A 683 -20.63 -6.25 -11.38
CA LEU A 683 -20.80 -5.05 -12.22
C LEU A 683 -20.47 -5.27 -13.71
N THR A 684 -19.83 -6.38 -14.08
CA THR A 684 -19.45 -6.67 -15.49
C THR A 684 -19.88 -8.05 -15.99
N HIS A 685 -20.36 -8.94 -15.12
CA HIS A 685 -20.70 -10.32 -15.48
C HIS A 685 -22.09 -10.52 -16.12
N MET A 686 -22.94 -9.48 -16.22
CA MET A 686 -24.29 -9.66 -16.77
C MET A 686 -24.32 -10.13 -18.22
N ASP A 687 -23.33 -9.76 -19.04
CA ASP A 687 -23.30 -10.12 -20.47
C ASP A 687 -22.66 -11.48 -20.78
N MET A 688 -22.08 -12.17 -19.79
CA MET A 688 -21.22 -13.34 -20.02
C MET A 688 -21.59 -14.60 -19.21
N MET A 689 -22.66 -14.59 -18.41
CA MET A 689 -23.13 -15.83 -17.74
C MET A 689 -23.67 -16.85 -18.75
N PRO A 690 -23.31 -18.16 -18.64
CA PRO A 690 -23.94 -19.23 -19.38
C PRO A 690 -25.46 -19.23 -19.16
N GLN A 691 -26.22 -19.40 -20.24
CA GLN A 691 -27.69 -19.33 -20.25
C GLN A 691 -28.35 -20.24 -19.19
N GLU A 692 -27.68 -21.32 -18.81
CA GLU A 692 -28.14 -22.35 -17.87
C GLU A 692 -28.23 -21.86 -16.40
N LEU A 693 -27.58 -20.75 -16.04
CA LEU A 693 -27.61 -20.14 -14.70
C LEU A 693 -28.51 -18.90 -14.61
N ARG A 694 -29.15 -18.47 -15.71
CA ARG A 694 -30.11 -17.35 -15.71
C ARG A 694 -31.53 -17.75 -15.29
N ASP A 695 -31.84 -19.05 -15.30
CA ASP A 695 -33.19 -19.59 -15.09
C ASP A 695 -33.37 -20.36 -13.77
N LEU A 696 -32.52 -20.09 -12.76
CA LEU A 696 -32.68 -20.49 -11.35
C LEU A 696 -32.75 -19.24 -10.48
#